data_AF-A0A485K912-F1
#
_entry.id   AF-A0A485K912-F1
#
_cell.length_a   1.000
_cell.length_b   1.000
_cell.length_c   1.000
_cell.angle_alpha   90.00
_cell.angle_beta   90.00
_cell.angle_gamma   90.00
#
_symmetry.space_group_name_H-M   'P 1'
#
loop_
_entity.id
_entity.type
_entity.pdbx_description
1 polymer ?
#
loop_
_entity_poly.entity_id
_entity_poly.type
_entity_poly.pdbx_seq_one_letter_code
_entity_poly.pdbx_strand_id
1 'polypeptide(L)'
;MANSASRQLRCQSMVTNGAVFFEALMRNIQFSDFSSYWGASFDIAIGAELRKTTSGQLWFNSTTLKPKLAISDEIILWQLHGVTKFDTQWQNYKSIGVVNYYSIQNAFGALYDFTLQYSNSTNRLDQQTTFKMYWGLANDLLAVSLNTSGIGGMSLIRSSPEFAFTNTSIQTLLIQNGTMSSPLGQAFTIVSNVIGQFGSIDMHFMPCPKQAKDAVHAILSGLRQTLLQNETSQSAYSQIYDPLWAMNPAPKAWTDINYITVGGSPLCPEVAVAASTPINQGLLTLLSWEVQCMTSYTWSNLAPNIEAMISSAILANLSSATFDDIARICVQNAPNSNACLQFLNQTVSFVVTFLTPLVDDVNPLVFAANTAIRALNVEFLQFGQMDQTSPVVLYRLNVLDPSQTEFTYFAWNFLVDWARGYREAVSFQGDVGTISLLTEILLPHNDPVNLGENPASMAIYLQNTVMFITCMMIVIATLLLVYVVVGRGHVETFNLLEIQRVGAIVWIGRTLLFVLSLTAVALLSTCPLQLVFDGSISYFQVVQDPWYKTFLAANEVTWLAAIVNDIAMAWTQEYTTCYATLNSVVVWLAVASLTFATPINHSMTIDKQCHIAQMDMQVVCTSGTLVVGHKFRFMVIFGIVVGSKIMCYVGTILLLPKPRPSKVTSLFVYAGARYLFTTSKWIQGDIYYMDRMSAVINGILTVRWRNVMYALDVKLWKTFRVDLLDETPFPPSHEMATAARLALPLNLDEI
;
A
#
# COMPACT_ATOMS: atom_id res chain seq x y z
N MET A 1 7.37 -35.22 -23.87
CA MET A 1 7.81 -35.84 -22.59
C MET A 1 6.61 -36.15 -21.70
N ALA A 2 5.44 -36.42 -22.27
CA ALA A 2 4.27 -36.78 -21.48
C ALA A 2 4.34 -38.27 -21.07
N ASN A 3 3.89 -38.56 -19.86
CA ASN A 3 3.87 -39.90 -19.28
C ASN A 3 2.76 -40.80 -19.85
N SER A 4 1.76 -40.25 -20.54
CA SER A 4 0.73 -41.01 -21.27
C SER A 4 0.50 -40.47 -22.69
N ALA A 5 -0.10 -41.28 -23.56
CA ALA A 5 -0.45 -40.85 -24.92
C ALA A 5 -1.53 -39.76 -24.92
N SER A 6 -2.54 -39.89 -24.05
CA SER A 6 -3.61 -38.91 -23.90
C SER A 6 -3.07 -37.57 -23.39
N ARG A 7 -2.16 -37.57 -22.41
CA ARG A 7 -1.49 -36.34 -21.97
C ARG A 7 -0.64 -35.71 -23.06
N GLN A 8 0.03 -36.50 -23.90
CA GLN A 8 0.77 -35.97 -25.06
C GLN A 8 -0.16 -35.21 -26.03
N LEU A 9 -1.36 -35.73 -26.28
CA LEU A 9 -2.38 -35.05 -27.09
C LEU A 9 -2.89 -33.77 -26.41
N ARG A 10 -3.10 -33.78 -25.09
CA ARG A 10 -3.46 -32.57 -24.34
C ARG A 10 -2.37 -31.49 -24.43
N CYS A 11 -1.10 -31.85 -24.26
CA CYS A 11 -0.01 -30.87 -24.39
C CYS A 11 0.03 -30.21 -25.78
N GLN A 12 -0.41 -30.90 -26.83
CA GLN A 12 -0.49 -30.33 -28.19
C GLN A 12 -1.61 -29.28 -28.35
N SER A 13 -2.62 -29.24 -27.48
CA SER A 13 -3.61 -28.16 -27.46
C SER A 13 -3.22 -26.98 -26.56
N MET A 14 -2.19 -27.14 -25.72
CA MET A 14 -1.73 -26.13 -24.75
C MET A 14 -0.57 -25.26 -25.27
N VAL A 15 -0.39 -25.16 -26.58
CA VAL A 15 0.77 -24.51 -27.24
C VAL A 15 0.89 -23.01 -26.98
N THR A 16 -0.16 -22.36 -26.47
CA THR A 16 -0.11 -20.94 -26.09
C THR A 16 0.60 -20.71 -24.75
N ASN A 17 0.81 -21.77 -23.94
CA ASN A 17 1.47 -21.71 -22.64
C ASN A 17 2.94 -22.14 -22.74
N GLY A 18 3.86 -21.20 -22.53
CA GLY A 18 5.30 -21.40 -22.53
C GLY A 18 5.77 -22.43 -21.50
N ALA A 19 5.04 -22.59 -20.39
CA ALA A 19 5.39 -23.53 -19.32
C ALA A 19 5.28 -25.01 -19.74
N VAL A 20 4.56 -25.31 -20.83
CA VAL A 20 4.44 -26.67 -21.39
C VAL A 20 5.70 -27.07 -22.17
N PHE A 21 6.48 -26.09 -22.64
CA PHE A 21 7.68 -26.33 -23.43
C PHE A 21 8.92 -26.35 -22.53
N PHE A 22 9.50 -27.55 -22.40
CA PHE A 22 10.77 -27.70 -21.68
C PHE A 22 11.90 -26.84 -22.28
N GLU A 23 11.85 -26.58 -23.60
CA GLU A 23 12.78 -25.68 -24.28
C GLU A 23 12.75 -24.24 -23.73
N ALA A 24 11.56 -23.70 -23.43
CA ALA A 24 11.42 -22.36 -22.90
C ALA A 24 12.14 -22.22 -21.55
N LEU A 25 12.06 -23.25 -20.69
CA LEU A 25 12.82 -23.32 -19.45
C LEU A 25 14.33 -23.38 -19.72
N MET A 26 14.79 -24.28 -20.59
CA MET A 26 16.22 -24.48 -20.87
C MET A 26 16.90 -23.25 -21.47
N ARG A 27 16.22 -22.51 -22.36
CA ARG A 27 16.76 -21.27 -22.93
C ARG A 27 16.93 -20.17 -21.88
N ASN A 28 16.05 -20.10 -20.88
CA ASN A 28 15.98 -18.99 -19.92
C ASN A 28 16.66 -19.26 -18.57
N ILE A 29 17.28 -20.43 -18.35
CA ILE A 29 18.06 -20.73 -17.16
C ILE A 29 19.57 -20.77 -17.42
N GLN A 30 20.35 -20.58 -16.36
CA GLN A 30 21.78 -20.86 -16.38
C GLN A 30 22.03 -22.37 -16.39
N PHE A 31 22.41 -22.92 -17.55
CA PHE A 31 22.57 -24.36 -17.71
C PHE A 31 23.69 -24.95 -16.83
N SER A 32 24.74 -24.18 -16.50
CA SER A 32 25.80 -24.62 -15.58
C SER A 32 25.24 -24.98 -14.20
N ASP A 33 24.37 -24.12 -13.66
CA ASP A 33 23.81 -24.25 -12.33
C ASP A 33 22.74 -25.36 -12.33
N PHE A 34 21.95 -25.44 -13.39
CA PHE A 34 21.05 -26.57 -13.59
C PHE A 34 21.81 -27.89 -13.65
N SER A 35 22.90 -27.96 -14.42
CA SER A 35 23.70 -29.16 -14.60
C SER A 35 24.43 -29.58 -13.33
N SER A 36 24.80 -28.66 -12.42
CA SER A 36 25.46 -29.03 -11.16
C SER A 36 24.53 -29.78 -10.21
N TYR A 37 23.22 -29.48 -10.23
CA TYR A 37 22.23 -30.14 -9.36
C TYR A 37 21.49 -31.28 -10.04
N TRP A 38 21.12 -31.11 -11.31
CA TRP A 38 20.22 -32.01 -12.04
C TRP A 38 20.89 -32.71 -13.22
N GLY A 39 22.16 -32.44 -13.53
CA GLY A 39 22.81 -32.89 -14.76
C GLY A 39 22.79 -34.40 -14.97
N ALA A 40 23.08 -35.19 -13.93
CA ALA A 40 23.07 -36.65 -14.02
C ALA A 40 21.66 -37.21 -14.32
N SER A 41 20.66 -36.78 -13.55
CA SER A 41 19.26 -37.19 -13.76
C SER A 41 18.71 -36.69 -15.10
N PHE A 42 19.06 -35.47 -15.50
CA PHE A 42 18.70 -34.89 -16.78
C PHE A 42 19.32 -35.69 -17.94
N ASP A 43 20.58 -36.12 -17.82
CA ASP A 43 21.24 -36.88 -18.87
C ASP A 43 20.59 -38.25 -19.07
N ILE A 44 20.24 -38.94 -17.97
CA ILE A 44 19.47 -40.19 -18.01
C ILE A 44 18.09 -39.96 -18.64
N ALA A 45 17.35 -38.97 -18.14
CA ALA A 45 15.97 -38.72 -18.55
C ALA A 45 15.85 -38.30 -20.03
N ILE A 46 16.73 -37.41 -20.49
CA ILE A 46 16.55 -36.63 -21.71
C ILE A 46 17.84 -36.60 -22.53
N GLY A 47 18.97 -36.24 -21.90
CA GLY A 47 20.22 -35.92 -22.62
C GLY A 47 20.78 -37.06 -23.46
N ALA A 48 20.85 -38.28 -22.90
CA ALA A 48 21.39 -39.46 -23.57
C ALA A 48 20.60 -39.81 -24.84
N GLU A 49 19.26 -39.68 -24.79
CA GLU A 49 18.40 -39.94 -25.93
C GLU A 49 18.52 -38.83 -27.00
N LEU A 50 18.58 -37.56 -26.61
CA LEU A 50 18.76 -36.44 -27.55
C LEU A 50 20.06 -36.56 -28.35
N ARG A 51 21.15 -37.05 -27.72
CA ARG A 51 22.44 -37.25 -28.39
C ARG A 51 22.41 -38.34 -29.47
N LYS A 52 21.40 -39.22 -29.50
CA LYS A 52 21.28 -40.28 -30.53
C LYS A 52 20.85 -39.73 -31.90
N THR A 53 20.29 -38.52 -31.98
CA THR A 53 19.78 -37.94 -33.24
C THR A 53 20.42 -36.60 -33.55
N THR A 54 20.60 -36.28 -34.85
CA THR A 54 21.16 -34.99 -35.28
C THR A 54 20.30 -33.82 -34.83
N SER A 55 18.98 -33.93 -34.95
CA SER A 55 18.05 -32.88 -34.49
C SER A 55 18.12 -32.66 -32.98
N GLY A 56 18.24 -33.74 -32.19
CA GLY A 56 18.38 -33.65 -30.74
C GLY A 56 19.69 -33.00 -30.31
N GLN A 57 20.81 -33.31 -30.99
CA GLN A 57 22.10 -32.66 -30.76
C GLN A 57 22.04 -31.16 -31.08
N LEU A 58 21.40 -30.77 -32.19
CA LEU A 58 21.22 -29.36 -32.55
C LEU A 58 20.37 -28.61 -31.52
N TRP A 59 19.25 -29.20 -31.11
CA TRP A 59 18.39 -28.65 -30.06
C TRP A 59 19.16 -28.49 -28.74
N PHE A 60 19.88 -29.53 -28.32
CA PHE A 60 20.65 -29.52 -27.08
C PHE A 60 21.73 -28.45 -27.08
N ASN A 61 22.48 -28.32 -28.18
CA ASN A 61 23.48 -27.26 -28.33
C ASN A 61 22.81 -25.87 -28.32
N SER A 62 21.74 -25.68 -29.09
CA SER A 62 21.06 -24.37 -29.18
C SER A 62 20.49 -23.87 -27.84
N THR A 63 20.05 -24.79 -26.97
CA THR A 63 19.40 -24.44 -25.70
C THR A 63 20.38 -24.29 -24.54
N THR A 64 21.55 -24.93 -24.61
CA THR A 64 22.53 -24.96 -23.50
C THR A 64 23.72 -24.01 -23.70
N LEU A 65 24.02 -23.59 -24.93
CA LEU A 65 25.14 -22.72 -25.25
C LEU A 65 24.97 -21.29 -24.70
N LYS A 66 26.12 -20.61 -24.51
CA LYS A 66 26.23 -19.17 -24.23
C LYS A 66 26.77 -18.46 -25.48
N PRO A 67 26.38 -17.19 -25.74
CA PRO A 67 25.43 -16.38 -24.97
C PRO A 67 23.97 -16.80 -25.19
N LYS A 68 23.11 -16.56 -24.20
CA LYS A 68 21.66 -16.73 -24.34
C LYS A 68 21.08 -15.61 -25.22
N LEU A 69 19.91 -15.86 -25.81
CA LEU A 69 19.17 -14.84 -26.57
C LEU A 69 18.88 -13.62 -25.70
N ALA A 70 18.88 -12.44 -26.32
CA ALA A 70 18.40 -11.24 -25.67
C ALA A 70 16.89 -11.37 -25.40
N ILE A 71 16.40 -10.74 -24.33
CA ILE A 71 14.99 -10.82 -23.92
C ILE A 71 14.05 -10.37 -25.07
N SER A 72 14.44 -9.35 -25.83
CA SER A 72 13.67 -8.89 -27.00
C SER A 72 13.49 -9.98 -28.06
N ASP A 73 14.55 -10.76 -28.33
CA ASP A 73 14.54 -11.79 -29.35
C ASP A 73 13.79 -13.05 -28.87
N GLU A 74 13.88 -13.36 -27.57
CA GLU A 74 13.07 -14.42 -26.95
C GLU A 74 11.57 -14.09 -27.01
N ILE A 75 11.19 -12.82 -26.77
CA ILE A 75 9.80 -12.36 -26.93
C ILE A 75 9.33 -12.53 -28.37
N ILE A 76 10.14 -12.15 -29.36
CA ILE A 76 9.81 -12.33 -30.78
C ILE A 76 9.64 -13.82 -31.11
N LEU A 77 10.51 -14.68 -30.59
CA LEU A 77 10.44 -16.12 -30.78
C LEU A 77 9.15 -16.72 -30.21
N TRP A 78 8.74 -16.28 -29.02
CA TRP A 78 7.48 -16.69 -28.38
C TRP A 78 6.28 -16.25 -29.20
N GLN A 79 6.26 -14.98 -29.65
CA GLN A 79 5.20 -14.44 -30.49
C GLN A 79 5.09 -15.19 -31.82
N LEU A 80 6.23 -15.54 -32.44
CA LEU A 80 6.27 -16.29 -33.69
C LEU A 80 5.66 -17.70 -33.54
N HIS A 81 5.76 -18.30 -32.36
CA HIS A 81 5.17 -19.60 -32.06
C HIS A 81 3.80 -19.51 -31.36
N GLY A 82 3.20 -18.32 -31.26
CA GLY A 82 1.90 -18.12 -30.63
C GLY A 82 1.89 -18.36 -29.11
N VAL A 83 3.06 -18.33 -28.45
CA VAL A 83 3.18 -18.43 -27.00
C VAL A 83 2.86 -17.07 -26.39
N THR A 84 1.77 -17.00 -25.63
CA THR A 84 1.24 -15.73 -25.08
C THR A 84 1.28 -15.66 -23.56
N LYS A 85 1.45 -16.79 -22.88
CA LYS A 85 1.42 -16.88 -21.42
C LYS A 85 2.40 -17.91 -20.88
N PHE A 86 2.68 -17.82 -19.59
CA PHE A 86 3.51 -18.79 -18.87
C PHE A 86 2.81 -19.13 -17.54
N ASP A 87 1.88 -20.08 -17.60
CA ASP A 87 1.06 -20.49 -16.46
C ASP A 87 1.62 -21.79 -15.86
N THR A 88 2.01 -21.75 -14.59
CA THR A 88 2.42 -22.94 -13.83
C THR A 88 1.19 -23.74 -13.36
N GLN A 89 1.40 -24.98 -12.90
CA GLN A 89 0.32 -25.76 -12.34
C GLN A 89 -0.10 -25.21 -10.98
N TRP A 90 -1.40 -25.23 -10.69
CA TRP A 90 -1.91 -24.96 -9.35
C TRP A 90 -1.49 -26.11 -8.43
N GLN A 91 -0.71 -25.83 -7.39
CA GLN A 91 -0.22 -26.83 -6.45
C GLN A 91 -0.14 -26.25 -5.03
N ASN A 92 -0.22 -27.13 -4.02
CA ASN A 92 -0.22 -26.72 -2.60
C ASN A 92 0.98 -27.18 -1.78
N TYR A 93 2.05 -27.63 -2.45
CA TYR A 93 3.31 -27.99 -1.78
C TYR A 93 4.21 -26.81 -1.45
N LYS A 94 3.85 -25.60 -1.90
CA LYS A 94 4.54 -24.36 -1.56
C LYS A 94 3.60 -23.18 -1.59
N SER A 95 3.88 -22.19 -0.76
CA SER A 95 3.29 -20.86 -0.82
C SER A 95 4.17 -19.93 -1.66
N ILE A 96 3.54 -19.11 -2.49
CA ILE A 96 4.22 -18.05 -3.24
C ILE A 96 4.26 -16.82 -2.34
N GLY A 97 5.45 -16.29 -2.10
CA GLY A 97 5.64 -15.06 -1.36
C GLY A 97 5.18 -13.84 -2.15
N VAL A 98 4.64 -12.85 -1.45
CA VAL A 98 4.19 -11.57 -2.01
C VAL A 98 4.77 -10.44 -1.18
N VAL A 99 5.44 -9.49 -1.82
CA VAL A 99 5.75 -8.19 -1.23
C VAL A 99 4.96 -7.15 -2.00
N ASN A 100 4.04 -6.46 -1.36
CA ASN A 100 3.24 -5.41 -1.98
C ASN A 100 3.36 -4.12 -1.16
N TYR A 101 3.68 -3.01 -1.82
CA TYR A 101 3.77 -1.71 -1.18
C TYR A 101 2.95 -0.64 -1.91
N TYR A 102 2.63 0.43 -1.20
CA TYR A 102 2.15 1.69 -1.78
C TYR A 102 3.08 2.82 -1.32
N SER A 103 3.20 3.86 -2.12
CA SER A 103 4.10 4.97 -1.83
C SER A 103 3.34 6.21 -1.40
N ILE A 104 3.84 6.96 -0.41
CA ILE A 104 3.33 8.29 -0.05
C ILE A 104 4.32 9.36 -0.50
N GLN A 105 3.84 10.35 -1.24
CA GLN A 105 4.64 11.49 -1.68
C GLN A 105 4.49 12.68 -0.74
N ASN A 106 5.62 13.18 -0.22
CA ASN A 106 5.67 14.35 0.64
C ASN A 106 5.84 15.68 -0.13
N ALA A 107 5.84 16.81 0.58
CA ALA A 107 5.97 18.15 -0.02
C ALA A 107 7.30 18.39 -0.77
N PHE A 108 8.36 17.63 -0.46
CA PHE A 108 9.64 17.71 -1.16
C PHE A 108 9.65 16.90 -2.47
N GLY A 109 8.61 16.09 -2.71
CA GLY A 109 8.53 15.15 -3.83
C GLY A 109 9.27 13.83 -3.57
N ALA A 110 9.60 13.52 -2.32
CA ALA A 110 10.16 12.22 -1.95
C ALA A 110 9.04 11.20 -1.74
N LEU A 111 9.27 9.97 -2.20
CA LEU A 111 8.38 8.82 -2.05
C LEU A 111 8.84 7.96 -0.88
N TYR A 112 7.89 7.55 -0.04
CA TYR A 112 8.11 6.62 1.08
C TYR A 112 7.21 5.42 0.88
N ASP A 113 7.78 4.24 0.83
CA ASP A 113 7.04 3.00 0.63
C ASP A 113 6.52 2.46 1.96
N PHE A 114 5.27 2.02 1.94
CA PHE A 114 4.57 1.39 3.04
C PHE A 114 4.07 0.03 2.58
N THR A 115 4.36 -1.00 3.38
CA THR A 115 3.99 -2.37 3.09
C THR A 115 2.47 -2.56 3.26
N LEU A 116 1.80 -3.03 2.21
CA LEU A 116 0.38 -3.44 2.23
C LEU A 116 0.21 -4.93 2.54
N GLN A 117 1.12 -5.75 2.01
CA GLN A 117 1.05 -7.19 2.14
C GLN A 117 2.47 -7.74 2.13
N TYR A 118 2.77 -8.64 3.07
CA TYR A 118 4.05 -9.30 3.13
C TYR A 118 3.86 -10.79 3.44
N SER A 119 4.34 -11.64 2.54
CA SER A 119 4.42 -13.07 2.79
C SER A 119 5.72 -13.63 2.21
N ASN A 120 6.32 -14.55 2.96
CA ASN A 120 7.51 -15.28 2.52
C ASN A 120 7.09 -16.52 1.72
N SER A 121 7.89 -16.87 0.72
CA SER A 121 7.77 -18.16 0.04
C SER A 121 8.17 -19.31 0.98
N THR A 122 7.31 -20.31 1.15
CA THR A 122 7.57 -21.45 2.04
C THR A 122 7.17 -22.78 1.40
N ASN A 123 7.99 -23.81 1.58
CA ASN A 123 7.62 -25.18 1.19
C ASN A 123 6.74 -25.82 2.28
N ARG A 124 5.75 -26.62 1.86
CA ARG A 124 4.75 -27.31 2.68
C ARG A 124 4.64 -28.80 2.28
N LEU A 125 5.78 -29.47 2.09
CA LEU A 125 5.85 -30.82 1.53
C LEU A 125 5.14 -31.88 2.39
N ASP A 126 5.06 -31.66 3.70
CA ASP A 126 4.38 -32.50 4.69
C ASP A 126 2.85 -32.32 4.68
N GLN A 127 2.37 -31.18 4.19
CA GLN A 127 0.95 -30.79 4.21
C GLN A 127 0.28 -30.88 2.84
N GLN A 128 1.06 -31.03 1.78
CA GLN A 128 0.58 -31.02 0.41
C GLN A 128 -0.32 -32.22 0.10
N THR A 129 -1.33 -31.98 -0.73
CA THR A 129 -2.28 -33.01 -1.18
C THR A 129 -2.27 -33.19 -2.71
N THR A 130 -1.60 -32.30 -3.43
CA THR A 130 -1.62 -32.17 -4.90
C THR A 130 -0.65 -33.08 -5.65
N PHE A 131 0.39 -33.64 -5.02
CA PHE A 131 1.34 -34.54 -5.68
C PHE A 131 0.70 -35.81 -6.27
N LYS A 132 -0.47 -36.22 -5.76
CA LYS A 132 -1.25 -37.32 -6.33
C LYS A 132 -1.68 -37.01 -7.76
N MET A 133 -1.96 -35.75 -8.10
CA MET A 133 -2.41 -35.34 -9.43
C MET A 133 -1.24 -35.28 -10.41
N TYR A 134 -0.19 -34.54 -10.05
CA TYR A 134 1.13 -34.58 -10.67
C TYR A 134 2.15 -33.99 -9.70
N TRP A 135 3.27 -34.69 -9.45
CA TRP A 135 4.29 -34.30 -8.47
C TRP A 135 5.41 -33.39 -9.02
N GLY A 136 5.34 -33.00 -10.29
CA GLY A 136 6.31 -32.10 -10.92
C GLY A 136 7.57 -32.77 -11.48
N LEU A 137 8.24 -32.06 -12.39
CA LEU A 137 9.40 -32.55 -13.16
C LEU A 137 10.60 -32.95 -12.30
N ALA A 138 10.83 -32.24 -11.19
CA ALA A 138 11.92 -32.56 -10.27
C ALA A 138 11.80 -34.01 -9.75
N ASN A 139 10.59 -34.44 -9.41
CA ASN A 139 10.33 -35.81 -8.96
C ASN A 139 10.44 -36.82 -10.10
N ASP A 140 10.07 -36.46 -11.35
CA ASP A 140 10.30 -37.32 -12.51
C ASP A 140 11.80 -37.56 -12.76
N LEU A 141 12.63 -36.52 -12.64
CA LEU A 141 14.09 -36.60 -12.75
C LEU A 141 14.70 -37.45 -11.62
N LEU A 142 14.23 -37.28 -10.38
CA LEU A 142 14.67 -38.10 -9.26
C LEU A 142 14.29 -39.57 -9.49
N ALA A 143 13.07 -39.84 -9.94
CA ALA A 143 12.58 -41.20 -10.16
C ALA A 143 13.46 -41.95 -11.17
N VAL A 144 13.84 -41.35 -12.30
CA VAL A 144 14.72 -42.04 -13.27
C VAL A 144 16.15 -42.24 -12.77
N SER A 145 16.60 -41.46 -11.78
CA SER A 145 17.94 -41.61 -11.20
C SER A 145 18.02 -42.67 -10.10
N LEU A 146 16.87 -43.06 -9.53
CA LEU A 146 16.78 -44.04 -8.45
C LEU A 146 16.46 -45.42 -9.01
N ASN A 147 17.37 -46.38 -8.85
CA ASN A 147 17.16 -47.77 -9.32
C ASN A 147 15.93 -48.44 -8.69
N THR A 148 15.57 -48.04 -7.47
CA THR A 148 14.43 -48.59 -6.71
C THR A 148 13.07 -48.04 -7.15
N SER A 149 13.03 -47.02 -8.01
CA SER A 149 11.78 -46.39 -8.45
C SER A 149 10.97 -47.24 -9.43
N GLY A 150 11.57 -48.27 -10.04
CA GLY A 150 10.97 -49.04 -11.13
C GLY A 150 11.17 -48.44 -12.53
N ILE A 151 11.65 -47.20 -12.64
CA ILE A 151 12.02 -46.55 -13.92
C ILE A 151 13.48 -46.05 -13.92
N GLY A 152 14.31 -46.57 -13.02
CA GLY A 152 15.73 -46.23 -12.93
C GLY A 152 16.46 -46.47 -14.25
N GLY A 153 17.21 -45.48 -14.73
CA GLY A 153 17.97 -45.53 -15.97
C GLY A 153 17.14 -45.36 -17.26
N MET A 154 15.82 -45.13 -17.17
CA MET A 154 14.94 -45.00 -18.34
C MET A 154 14.80 -43.55 -18.83
N SER A 155 14.38 -43.37 -20.08
CA SER A 155 14.16 -42.06 -20.70
C SER A 155 12.72 -41.54 -20.50
N LEU A 156 12.56 -40.23 -20.33
CA LEU A 156 11.27 -39.53 -20.33
C LEU A 156 10.82 -39.11 -21.75
N ILE A 157 11.63 -39.38 -22.78
CA ILE A 157 11.28 -39.10 -24.17
C ILE A 157 10.43 -40.25 -24.73
N ARG A 158 9.20 -39.94 -25.11
CA ARG A 158 8.19 -40.93 -25.55
C ARG A 158 8.58 -41.75 -26.78
N SER A 159 9.45 -41.22 -27.64
CA SER A 159 9.95 -41.91 -28.83
C SER A 159 11.17 -42.80 -28.56
N SER A 160 11.73 -42.75 -27.34
CA SER A 160 12.86 -43.60 -26.97
C SER A 160 12.42 -45.07 -26.88
N PRO A 161 13.26 -46.03 -27.30
CA PRO A 161 13.01 -47.45 -27.04
C PRO A 161 13.02 -47.78 -25.54
N GLU A 162 13.63 -46.94 -24.71
CA GLU A 162 13.75 -47.11 -23.26
C GLU A 162 12.80 -46.14 -22.52
N PHE A 163 11.63 -45.85 -23.10
CA PHE A 163 10.67 -44.93 -22.50
C PHE A 163 10.11 -45.46 -21.16
N ALA A 164 10.25 -44.65 -20.11
CA ALA A 164 9.96 -44.99 -18.71
C ALA A 164 8.56 -45.55 -18.47
N PHE A 165 7.54 -45.02 -19.16
CA PHE A 165 6.14 -45.38 -18.93
C PHE A 165 5.59 -46.38 -19.96
N THR A 166 6.45 -47.18 -20.60
CA THR A 166 6.02 -48.22 -21.54
C THR A 166 5.38 -49.40 -20.83
N ASN A 167 6.00 -49.87 -19.74
CA ASN A 167 5.56 -51.07 -19.00
C ASN A 167 4.96 -50.77 -17.62
N THR A 168 5.03 -49.50 -17.18
CA THR A 168 4.50 -49.06 -15.89
C THR A 168 3.76 -47.74 -16.06
N SER A 169 2.91 -47.42 -15.10
CA SER A 169 2.18 -46.15 -15.07
C SER A 169 2.74 -45.25 -13.97
N ILE A 170 2.56 -43.94 -14.13
CA ILE A 170 3.01 -43.01 -13.09
C ILE A 170 2.26 -43.22 -11.76
N GLN A 171 0.99 -43.65 -11.79
CA GLN A 171 0.26 -43.99 -10.57
C GLN A 171 0.91 -45.14 -9.82
N THR A 172 1.43 -46.14 -10.53
CA THR A 172 2.20 -47.24 -9.92
C THR A 172 3.43 -46.70 -9.20
N LEU A 173 4.12 -45.71 -9.78
CA LEU A 173 5.27 -45.05 -9.14
C LEU A 173 4.85 -44.25 -7.90
N LEU A 174 3.73 -43.52 -7.97
CA LEU A 174 3.18 -42.78 -6.84
C LEU A 174 2.83 -43.71 -5.66
N ILE A 175 2.34 -44.92 -5.95
CA ILE A 175 2.09 -45.96 -4.95
C ILE A 175 3.39 -46.51 -4.38
N GLN A 176 4.36 -46.84 -5.24
CA GLN A 176 5.66 -47.40 -4.82
C GLN A 176 6.48 -46.42 -3.95
N ASN A 177 6.41 -45.12 -4.24
CA ASN A 177 7.07 -44.06 -3.47
C ASN A 177 6.24 -43.62 -2.23
N GLY A 178 5.08 -44.23 -1.98
CA GLY A 178 4.23 -43.93 -0.81
C GLY A 178 3.47 -42.59 -0.87
N THR A 179 3.44 -41.90 -2.02
CA THR A 179 2.59 -40.72 -2.22
C THR A 179 1.10 -41.09 -2.24
N MET A 180 0.80 -42.33 -2.66
CA MET A 180 -0.53 -42.91 -2.64
C MET A 180 -0.53 -44.28 -1.97
N SER A 181 -1.61 -44.61 -1.29
CA SER A 181 -1.82 -45.95 -0.74
C SER A 181 -2.49 -46.87 -1.76
N SER A 182 -2.21 -48.18 -1.68
CA SER A 182 -2.94 -49.22 -2.41
C SER A 182 -3.52 -50.23 -1.41
N PRO A 183 -4.79 -50.67 -1.55
CA PRO A 183 -5.75 -50.27 -2.58
C PRO A 183 -6.18 -48.81 -2.47
N LEU A 184 -6.67 -48.24 -3.58
CA LEU A 184 -7.26 -46.90 -3.57
C LEU A 184 -8.58 -46.90 -2.77
N GLY A 185 -8.84 -45.83 -2.03
CA GLY A 185 -10.17 -45.56 -1.49
C GLY A 185 -11.21 -45.45 -2.59
N GLN A 186 -12.50 -45.61 -2.25
CA GLN A 186 -13.60 -45.53 -3.19
C GLN A 186 -13.67 -44.15 -3.87
N ALA A 187 -13.46 -43.06 -3.13
CA ALA A 187 -13.45 -41.71 -3.68
C ALA A 187 -12.33 -41.55 -4.73
N PHE A 188 -11.11 -42.01 -4.42
CA PHE A 188 -10.00 -41.98 -5.39
C PHE A 188 -10.22 -42.88 -6.59
N THR A 189 -10.86 -44.04 -6.40
CA THR A 189 -11.25 -44.90 -7.52
C THR A 189 -12.20 -44.17 -8.46
N ILE A 190 -13.22 -43.48 -7.91
CA ILE A 190 -14.15 -42.67 -8.71
C ILE A 190 -13.43 -41.52 -9.41
N VAL A 191 -12.56 -40.78 -8.72
CA VAL A 191 -11.75 -39.71 -9.32
C VAL A 191 -10.91 -40.24 -10.49
N SER A 192 -10.28 -41.41 -10.32
CA SER A 192 -9.47 -42.03 -11.37
C SER A 192 -10.28 -42.43 -12.60
N ASN A 193 -11.53 -42.82 -12.41
CA ASN A 193 -12.46 -43.19 -13.49
C ASN A 193 -13.05 -41.97 -14.20
N VAL A 194 -13.29 -40.86 -13.47
CA VAL A 194 -13.97 -39.67 -14.01
C VAL A 194 -12.98 -38.70 -14.67
N ILE A 195 -11.83 -38.45 -14.04
CA ILE A 195 -10.83 -37.48 -14.53
C ILE A 195 -9.74 -38.21 -15.31
N GLY A 196 -9.25 -39.32 -14.76
CA GLY A 196 -8.19 -40.12 -15.34
C GLY A 196 -7.16 -40.53 -14.30
N GLN A 197 -6.10 -41.18 -14.77
CA GLN A 197 -5.10 -41.77 -13.89
C GLN A 197 -4.33 -40.70 -13.08
N PHE A 198 -4.14 -40.96 -11.77
CA PHE A 198 -3.29 -40.12 -10.91
C PHE A 198 -1.85 -40.05 -11.44
N GLY A 199 -1.21 -38.89 -11.28
CA GLY A 199 0.09 -38.53 -11.86
C GLY A 199 0.01 -37.99 -13.30
N SER A 200 -1.14 -38.15 -13.99
CA SER A 200 -1.39 -37.59 -15.34
C SER A 200 -2.43 -36.46 -15.32
N ILE A 201 -2.81 -35.92 -14.16
CA ILE A 201 -3.84 -34.91 -14.03
C ILE A 201 -3.18 -33.54 -13.87
N ASP A 202 -3.43 -32.64 -14.83
CA ASP A 202 -2.91 -31.28 -14.80
C ASP A 202 -3.92 -30.37 -14.08
N MET A 203 -3.42 -29.53 -13.17
CA MET A 203 -4.24 -28.59 -12.38
C MET A 203 -3.97 -27.15 -12.80
N HIS A 204 -5.02 -26.41 -13.16
CA HIS A 204 -4.91 -25.03 -13.63
C HIS A 204 -5.82 -24.09 -12.85
N PHE A 205 -5.25 -22.99 -12.36
CA PHE A 205 -6.01 -21.89 -11.77
C PHE A 205 -6.95 -21.27 -12.81
N MET A 206 -8.19 -21.04 -12.40
CA MET A 206 -9.21 -20.38 -13.22
C MET A 206 -9.54 -19.00 -12.62
N PRO A 207 -9.30 -17.90 -13.36
CA PRO A 207 -9.64 -16.57 -12.89
C PRO A 207 -11.16 -16.37 -12.90
N CYS A 208 -11.67 -15.65 -11.90
CA CYS A 208 -13.07 -15.18 -11.92
C CYS A 208 -13.31 -14.29 -13.15
N PRO A 209 -14.41 -14.50 -13.91
CA PRO A 209 -14.74 -13.70 -15.08
C PRO A 209 -14.71 -12.21 -14.79
N LYS A 210 -14.21 -11.42 -15.75
CA LYS A 210 -14.19 -9.96 -15.65
C LYS A 210 -15.59 -9.39 -15.39
N GLN A 211 -16.61 -9.95 -16.03
CA GLN A 211 -18.01 -9.54 -15.90
C GLN A 211 -18.52 -9.67 -14.47
N ALA A 212 -18.19 -10.76 -13.77
CA ALA A 212 -18.58 -10.96 -12.38
C ALA A 212 -17.84 -9.99 -11.45
N LYS A 213 -16.53 -9.79 -11.65
CA LYS A 213 -15.74 -8.81 -10.89
C LYS A 213 -16.25 -7.38 -11.11
N ASP A 214 -16.57 -7.00 -12.35
CA ASP A 214 -17.08 -5.67 -12.68
C ASP A 214 -18.46 -5.44 -12.04
N ALA A 215 -19.35 -6.44 -12.03
CA ALA A 215 -20.65 -6.36 -11.37
C ALA A 215 -20.52 -6.19 -9.84
N VAL A 216 -19.68 -7.01 -9.18
CA VAL A 216 -19.40 -6.88 -7.74
C VAL A 216 -18.78 -5.52 -7.43
N HIS A 217 -17.82 -5.06 -8.24
CA HIS A 217 -17.19 -3.75 -8.06
C HIS A 217 -18.18 -2.60 -8.18
N ALA A 218 -19.07 -2.63 -9.18
CA ALA A 218 -20.11 -1.61 -9.38
C ALA A 218 -21.08 -1.57 -8.20
N ILE A 219 -21.55 -2.73 -7.72
CA ILE A 219 -22.45 -2.83 -6.57
C ILE A 219 -21.79 -2.28 -5.29
N LEU A 220 -20.56 -2.69 -4.99
CA LEU A 220 -19.84 -2.21 -3.79
C LEU A 220 -19.55 -0.70 -3.86
N SER A 221 -19.22 -0.19 -5.04
CA SER A 221 -19.00 1.24 -5.24
C SER A 221 -20.28 2.04 -5.02
N GLY A 222 -21.39 1.59 -5.60
CA GLY A 222 -22.71 2.19 -5.39
C GLY A 222 -23.17 2.14 -3.94
N LEU A 223 -23.03 0.97 -3.29
CA LEU A 223 -23.33 0.80 -1.86
C LEU A 223 -22.57 1.82 -1.01
N ARG A 224 -21.26 1.94 -1.20
CA ARG A 224 -20.41 2.87 -0.42
C ARG A 224 -20.76 4.33 -0.68
N GLN A 225 -21.14 4.68 -1.91
CA GLN A 225 -21.62 6.03 -2.23
C GLN A 225 -22.94 6.34 -1.51
N THR A 226 -23.90 5.40 -1.49
CA THR A 226 -25.16 5.55 -0.75
C THR A 226 -24.91 5.72 0.75
N LEU A 227 -24.03 4.89 1.33
CA LEU A 227 -23.67 4.97 2.74
C LEU A 227 -23.01 6.31 3.10
N LEU A 228 -22.16 6.85 2.22
CA LEU A 228 -21.52 8.15 2.46
C LEU A 228 -22.51 9.33 2.42
N GLN A 229 -23.59 9.22 1.64
CA GLN A 229 -24.53 10.32 1.42
C GLN A 229 -25.70 10.37 2.41
N ASN A 230 -26.03 9.26 3.08
CA ASN A 230 -27.25 9.16 3.87
C ASN A 230 -27.04 8.45 5.22
N GLU A 231 -27.10 9.21 6.32
CA GLU A 231 -26.99 8.72 7.70
C GLU A 231 -28.06 7.65 8.04
N THR A 232 -29.27 7.75 7.49
CA THR A 232 -30.31 6.73 7.72
C THR A 232 -29.94 5.39 7.07
N SER A 233 -29.26 5.42 5.93
CA SER A 233 -28.75 4.20 5.30
C SER A 233 -27.60 3.59 6.12
N GLN A 234 -26.74 4.40 6.74
CA GLN A 234 -25.68 3.91 7.61
C GLN A 234 -26.23 3.18 8.84
N SER A 235 -27.21 3.80 9.53
CA SER A 235 -27.84 3.17 10.69
C SER A 235 -28.57 1.88 10.32
N ALA A 236 -29.34 1.86 9.21
CA ALA A 236 -29.99 0.65 8.73
C ALA A 236 -28.99 -0.45 8.33
N TYR A 237 -27.87 -0.08 7.70
CA TYR A 237 -26.79 -1.01 7.34
C TYR A 237 -26.18 -1.67 8.58
N SER A 238 -25.90 -0.90 9.63
CA SER A 238 -25.34 -1.42 10.89
C SER A 238 -26.28 -2.38 11.65
N GLN A 239 -27.58 -2.37 11.33
CA GLN A 239 -28.60 -3.21 11.95
C GLN A 239 -28.82 -4.55 11.24
N ILE A 240 -28.21 -4.76 10.06
CA ILE A 240 -28.27 -6.04 9.36
C ILE A 240 -27.56 -7.09 10.22
N TYR A 241 -28.28 -8.16 10.57
CA TYR A 241 -27.78 -9.25 11.38
C TYR A 241 -26.63 -9.97 10.67
N ASP A 242 -25.43 -9.92 11.26
CA ASP A 242 -24.29 -10.69 10.80
C ASP A 242 -24.51 -12.18 11.16
N PRO A 243 -24.60 -13.07 10.16
CA PRO A 243 -24.85 -14.48 10.41
C PRO A 243 -23.69 -15.18 11.15
N LEU A 244 -22.49 -14.59 11.23
CA LEU A 244 -21.29 -15.22 11.76
C LEU A 244 -21.09 -16.62 11.12
N TRP A 245 -21.29 -17.70 11.89
CA TRP A 245 -21.15 -19.10 11.43
C TRP A 245 -22.49 -19.77 11.03
N ALA A 246 -23.57 -19.00 10.95
CA ALA A 246 -24.93 -19.51 10.74
C ALA A 246 -25.30 -19.75 9.26
N MET A 247 -24.33 -19.75 8.32
CA MET A 247 -24.57 -20.07 6.91
C MET A 247 -23.89 -21.39 6.54
N ASN A 248 -24.69 -22.46 6.54
CA ASN A 248 -24.27 -23.80 6.11
C ASN A 248 -25.23 -24.31 5.04
N PRO A 249 -25.32 -23.63 3.88
CA PRO A 249 -26.33 -23.95 2.88
C PRO A 249 -25.92 -25.17 2.05
N ALA A 250 -26.91 -25.92 1.56
CA ALA A 250 -26.71 -26.98 0.57
C ALA A 250 -27.72 -26.85 -0.58
N PRO A 251 -27.35 -27.20 -1.83
CA PRO A 251 -28.27 -27.14 -2.97
C PRO A 251 -29.50 -28.02 -2.81
N LYS A 252 -30.64 -27.55 -3.32
CA LYS A 252 -31.93 -28.26 -3.23
C LYS A 252 -31.87 -29.66 -3.81
N ALA A 253 -31.23 -29.83 -4.97
CA ALA A 253 -31.04 -31.13 -5.61
C ALA A 253 -30.33 -32.15 -4.69
N TRP A 254 -29.49 -31.69 -3.76
CA TRP A 254 -28.80 -32.57 -2.82
C TRP A 254 -29.59 -32.74 -1.52
N THR A 255 -30.23 -31.68 -1.01
CA THR A 255 -31.07 -31.77 0.19
C THR A 255 -32.33 -32.63 -0.03
N ASP A 256 -32.88 -32.67 -1.24
CA ASP A 256 -34.00 -33.55 -1.62
C ASP A 256 -33.60 -35.04 -1.63
N ILE A 257 -32.34 -35.37 -1.96
CA ILE A 257 -31.79 -36.74 -1.90
C ILE A 257 -31.37 -37.09 -0.47
N ASN A 258 -30.79 -36.11 0.24
CA ASN A 258 -30.32 -36.17 1.61
C ASN A 258 -29.33 -37.33 1.92
N TYR A 259 -28.36 -37.56 1.03
CA TYR A 259 -27.30 -38.53 1.25
C TYR A 259 -26.37 -38.13 2.42
N ILE A 260 -25.66 -39.10 3.00
CA ILE A 260 -24.61 -38.87 3.99
C ILE A 260 -23.33 -38.52 3.25
N THR A 261 -22.80 -37.33 3.53
CA THR A 261 -21.64 -36.80 2.82
C THR A 261 -20.36 -37.36 3.44
N VAL A 262 -19.51 -37.99 2.62
CA VAL A 262 -18.27 -38.64 3.05
C VAL A 262 -17.00 -38.01 2.48
N GLY A 263 -17.11 -36.88 1.77
CA GLY A 263 -15.95 -36.09 1.35
C GLY A 263 -16.33 -34.96 0.40
N GLY A 264 -15.53 -33.89 0.35
CA GLY A 264 -15.77 -32.72 -0.51
C GLY A 264 -14.62 -32.33 -1.44
N SER A 265 -13.52 -33.10 -1.45
CA SER A 265 -12.32 -32.78 -2.23
C SER A 265 -11.82 -33.99 -3.02
N PRO A 266 -11.46 -33.84 -4.32
CA PRO A 266 -10.87 -34.93 -5.10
C PRO A 266 -9.42 -35.25 -4.68
N LEU A 267 -8.82 -34.47 -3.79
CA LEU A 267 -7.45 -34.67 -3.29
C LEU A 267 -7.37 -35.60 -2.07
N CYS A 268 -8.53 -35.95 -1.49
CA CYS A 268 -8.66 -36.70 -0.25
C CYS A 268 -9.51 -37.97 -0.41
N PRO A 269 -9.23 -39.03 0.38
CA PRO A 269 -10.08 -40.21 0.43
C PRO A 269 -11.40 -39.89 1.13
N GLU A 270 -12.37 -40.80 1.01
CA GLU A 270 -13.61 -40.75 1.77
C GLU A 270 -13.37 -40.90 3.28
N VAL A 271 -14.19 -40.21 4.09
CA VAL A 271 -14.28 -40.41 5.54
C VAL A 271 -15.33 -41.48 5.86
N ALA A 272 -15.23 -42.08 7.04
CA ALA A 272 -16.20 -43.09 7.47
C ALA A 272 -17.60 -42.49 7.66
N VAL A 273 -18.64 -43.21 7.20
CA VAL A 273 -20.06 -42.81 7.35
C VAL A 273 -20.43 -42.53 8.81
N ALA A 274 -19.86 -43.28 9.76
CA ALA A 274 -20.11 -43.07 11.20
C ALA A 274 -19.56 -41.73 11.72
N ALA A 275 -18.58 -41.15 11.03
CA ALA A 275 -18.01 -39.84 11.28
C ALA A 275 -18.44 -38.84 10.20
N SER A 276 -19.68 -38.97 9.69
CA SER A 276 -20.23 -38.15 8.62
C SER A 276 -21.66 -37.74 8.94
N THR A 277 -22.16 -36.74 8.22
CA THR A 277 -23.48 -36.14 8.44
C THR A 277 -24.26 -36.00 7.13
N PRO A 278 -25.60 -35.95 7.18
CA PRO A 278 -26.41 -35.71 5.99
C PRO A 278 -26.10 -34.36 5.35
N ILE A 279 -26.17 -34.28 4.02
CA ILE A 279 -25.90 -33.07 3.24
C ILE A 279 -26.83 -31.90 3.59
N ASN A 280 -28.01 -32.15 4.16
CA ASN A 280 -28.91 -31.08 4.63
C ASN A 280 -28.34 -30.23 5.77
N GLN A 281 -27.26 -30.68 6.42
CA GLN A 281 -26.56 -29.92 7.44
C GLN A 281 -25.53 -28.94 6.84
N GLY A 282 -25.26 -29.02 5.54
CA GLY A 282 -24.31 -28.17 4.82
C GLY A 282 -23.40 -28.97 3.89
N LEU A 283 -22.56 -28.26 3.14
CA LEU A 283 -21.51 -28.89 2.34
C LEU A 283 -20.31 -29.26 3.22
N LEU A 284 -19.66 -30.41 2.96
CA LEU A 284 -18.34 -30.65 3.52
C LEU A 284 -17.29 -29.79 2.83
N THR A 285 -16.18 -29.56 3.53
CA THR A 285 -15.03 -28.78 3.07
C THR A 285 -14.68 -29.12 1.63
N LEU A 286 -14.70 -28.07 0.80
CA LEU A 286 -14.44 -28.17 -0.63
C LEU A 286 -12.95 -28.42 -0.89
N LEU A 287 -12.56 -28.45 -2.17
CA LEU A 287 -11.16 -28.44 -2.57
C LEU A 287 -10.41 -27.28 -1.88
N SER A 288 -9.40 -27.56 -1.08
CA SER A 288 -8.65 -26.53 -0.37
C SER A 288 -7.17 -26.56 -0.72
N TRP A 289 -6.57 -25.38 -0.82
CA TRP A 289 -5.11 -25.22 -0.88
C TRP A 289 -4.48 -25.42 0.52
N GLU A 290 -5.13 -24.94 1.58
CA GLU A 290 -4.56 -24.89 2.94
C GLU A 290 -4.81 -26.16 3.77
N VAL A 291 -5.96 -26.80 3.57
CA VAL A 291 -6.47 -27.85 4.45
C VAL A 291 -5.95 -29.22 4.02
N GLN A 292 -5.38 -29.96 4.96
CA GLN A 292 -4.96 -31.34 4.79
C GLN A 292 -6.18 -32.29 4.77
N CYS A 293 -5.99 -33.49 4.25
CA CYS A 293 -7.02 -34.52 4.34
C CYS A 293 -7.25 -34.92 5.81
N MET A 294 -8.51 -34.94 6.23
CA MET A 294 -8.93 -35.26 7.60
C MET A 294 -9.63 -36.62 7.64
N THR A 295 -9.63 -37.25 8.81
CA THR A 295 -10.35 -38.51 9.09
C THR A 295 -11.76 -38.27 9.64
N SER A 296 -12.10 -37.02 9.95
CA SER A 296 -13.41 -36.57 10.39
C SER A 296 -13.98 -35.54 9.42
N TYR A 297 -15.30 -35.42 9.40
CA TYR A 297 -16.00 -34.42 8.63
C TYR A 297 -15.76 -32.98 9.15
N THR A 298 -15.67 -32.05 8.22
CA THR A 298 -15.62 -30.60 8.47
C THR A 298 -16.50 -29.88 7.45
N TRP A 299 -17.19 -28.83 7.89
CA TRP A 299 -18.07 -28.04 7.04
C TRP A 299 -17.28 -27.13 6.09
N SER A 300 -17.89 -26.83 4.94
CA SER A 300 -17.43 -25.71 4.13
C SER A 300 -17.78 -24.41 4.83
N ASN A 301 -16.80 -23.50 4.92
CA ASN A 301 -16.96 -22.28 5.69
C ASN A 301 -17.49 -21.17 4.79
N LEU A 302 -18.73 -20.73 5.01
CA LEU A 302 -19.32 -19.58 4.34
C LEU A 302 -19.68 -18.52 5.38
N ALA A 303 -18.89 -17.46 5.45
CA ALA A 303 -19.07 -16.36 6.41
C ALA A 303 -19.01 -15.00 5.68
N PRO A 304 -20.04 -14.66 4.88
CA PRO A 304 -20.05 -13.41 4.13
C PRO A 304 -20.24 -12.22 5.05
N ASN A 305 -19.52 -11.13 4.81
CA ASN A 305 -19.79 -9.86 5.46
C ASN A 305 -21.05 -9.19 4.88
N ILE A 306 -21.57 -8.15 5.53
CA ILE A 306 -22.80 -7.44 5.10
C ILE A 306 -22.70 -6.96 3.64
N GLU A 307 -21.54 -6.44 3.22
CA GLU A 307 -21.29 -6.04 1.82
C GLU A 307 -21.48 -7.21 0.83
N ALA A 308 -20.99 -8.40 1.18
CA ALA A 308 -21.13 -9.61 0.35
C ALA A 308 -22.56 -10.13 0.33
N MET A 309 -23.29 -10.04 1.45
CA MET A 309 -24.71 -10.39 1.52
C MET A 309 -25.56 -9.49 0.61
N ILE A 310 -25.37 -8.17 0.70
CA ILE A 310 -26.05 -7.18 -0.17
C ILE A 310 -25.73 -7.44 -1.63
N SER A 311 -24.44 -7.64 -1.94
CA SER A 311 -23.99 -7.94 -3.31
C SER A 311 -24.64 -9.21 -3.85
N SER A 312 -24.68 -10.26 -3.03
CA SER A 312 -25.29 -11.55 -3.39
C SER A 312 -26.80 -11.45 -3.57
N ALA A 313 -27.50 -10.64 -2.75
CA ALA A 313 -28.93 -10.40 -2.89
C ALA A 313 -29.28 -9.68 -4.21
N ILE A 314 -28.48 -8.69 -4.61
CA ILE A 314 -28.64 -7.99 -5.90
C ILE A 314 -28.32 -8.93 -7.07
N LEU A 315 -27.22 -9.68 -6.99
CA LEU A 315 -26.79 -10.60 -8.05
C LEU A 315 -27.73 -11.80 -8.24
N ALA A 316 -28.42 -12.21 -7.17
CA ALA A 316 -29.48 -13.21 -7.18
C ALA A 316 -30.86 -12.64 -7.55
N ASN A 317 -30.95 -11.34 -7.87
CA ASN A 317 -32.18 -10.64 -8.25
C ASN A 317 -33.29 -10.73 -7.20
N LEU A 318 -32.95 -10.52 -5.91
CA LEU A 318 -33.90 -10.60 -4.80
C LEU A 318 -34.62 -9.28 -4.48
N SER A 319 -34.40 -8.21 -5.26
CA SER A 319 -35.06 -6.91 -5.02
C SER A 319 -36.59 -6.97 -5.09
N SER A 320 -37.14 -7.94 -5.84
CA SER A 320 -38.58 -8.19 -5.93
C SER A 320 -39.02 -9.48 -5.21
N ALA A 321 -38.18 -10.05 -4.33
CA ALA A 321 -38.49 -11.30 -3.65
C ALA A 321 -39.61 -11.12 -2.62
N THR A 322 -40.56 -12.05 -2.62
CA THR A 322 -41.62 -12.12 -1.60
C THR A 322 -41.11 -12.81 -0.33
N PHE A 323 -41.87 -12.70 0.77
CA PHE A 323 -41.55 -13.42 2.01
C PHE A 323 -41.48 -14.95 1.78
N ASP A 324 -42.35 -15.49 0.91
CA ASP A 324 -42.34 -16.92 0.56
C ASP A 324 -41.09 -17.32 -0.24
N ASP A 325 -40.58 -16.42 -1.10
CA ASP A 325 -39.31 -16.63 -1.81
C ASP A 325 -38.14 -16.71 -0.82
N ILE A 326 -38.08 -15.78 0.13
CA ILE A 326 -37.07 -15.75 1.19
C ILE A 326 -37.16 -17.03 2.03
N ALA A 327 -38.37 -17.46 2.39
CA ALA A 327 -38.56 -18.71 3.14
C ALA A 327 -38.06 -19.94 2.37
N ARG A 328 -38.35 -20.04 1.06
CA ARG A 328 -37.84 -21.13 0.20
C ARG A 328 -36.32 -21.15 0.13
N ILE A 329 -35.68 -19.98 0.01
CA ILE A 329 -34.22 -19.86 0.06
C ILE A 329 -33.71 -20.36 1.41
N CYS A 330 -34.28 -19.89 2.51
CA CYS A 330 -33.80 -20.24 3.86
C CYS A 330 -33.98 -21.70 4.26
N VAL A 331 -34.85 -22.48 3.58
CA VAL A 331 -34.90 -23.95 3.72
C VAL A 331 -33.57 -24.60 3.33
N GLN A 332 -32.82 -24.01 2.38
CA GLN A 332 -31.52 -24.54 1.96
C GLN A 332 -30.41 -24.33 2.99
N ASN A 333 -30.64 -23.53 4.03
CA ASN A 333 -29.76 -23.38 5.20
C ASN A 333 -30.41 -24.06 6.42
N ALA A 334 -30.75 -25.34 6.29
CA ALA A 334 -31.63 -26.05 7.21
C ALA A 334 -31.23 -25.97 8.70
N PRO A 335 -29.94 -26.05 9.10
CA PRO A 335 -29.56 -25.94 10.51
C PRO A 335 -29.84 -24.56 11.12
N ASN A 336 -29.92 -23.52 10.29
CA ASN A 336 -29.99 -22.12 10.71
C ASN A 336 -31.06 -21.33 9.95
N SER A 337 -32.19 -21.98 9.63
CA SER A 337 -33.26 -21.39 8.82
C SER A 337 -33.83 -20.11 9.43
N ASN A 338 -34.03 -20.06 10.76
CA ASN A 338 -34.51 -18.86 11.47
C ASN A 338 -33.54 -17.68 11.37
N ALA A 339 -32.24 -17.93 11.53
CA ALA A 339 -31.22 -16.89 11.36
C ALA A 339 -31.20 -16.39 9.92
N CYS A 340 -31.36 -17.29 8.94
CA CYS A 340 -31.50 -16.92 7.53
C CYS A 340 -32.69 -16.01 7.26
N LEU A 341 -33.87 -16.35 7.79
CA LEU A 341 -35.06 -15.51 7.63
C LEU A 341 -34.80 -14.10 8.18
N GLN A 342 -34.07 -13.98 9.29
CA GLN A 342 -33.73 -12.70 9.89
C GLN A 342 -32.78 -11.89 9.00
N PHE A 343 -31.59 -12.42 8.68
CA PHE A 343 -30.59 -11.64 7.95
C PHE A 343 -30.99 -11.37 6.50
N LEU A 344 -31.65 -12.32 5.83
CA LEU A 344 -31.98 -12.19 4.42
C LEU A 344 -33.12 -11.18 4.23
N ASN A 345 -34.11 -11.19 5.12
CA ASN A 345 -35.18 -10.19 5.12
C ASN A 345 -34.64 -8.78 5.39
N GLN A 346 -33.73 -8.62 6.37
CA GLN A 346 -33.08 -7.33 6.63
C GLN A 346 -32.24 -6.86 5.43
N THR A 347 -31.49 -7.77 4.79
CA THR A 347 -30.67 -7.48 3.61
C THR A 347 -31.53 -7.04 2.42
N VAL A 348 -32.59 -7.79 2.09
CA VAL A 348 -33.52 -7.45 1.00
C VAL A 348 -34.25 -6.14 1.28
N SER A 349 -34.72 -5.93 2.51
CA SER A 349 -35.36 -4.68 2.93
C SER A 349 -34.43 -3.47 2.76
N PHE A 350 -33.15 -3.61 3.11
CA PHE A 350 -32.14 -2.57 2.90
C PHE A 350 -31.94 -2.27 1.41
N VAL A 351 -31.81 -3.30 0.56
CA VAL A 351 -31.65 -3.15 -0.89
C VAL A 351 -32.84 -2.39 -1.50
N VAL A 352 -34.07 -2.79 -1.16
CA VAL A 352 -35.29 -2.15 -1.69
C VAL A 352 -35.41 -0.70 -1.22
N THR A 353 -35.06 -0.43 0.04
CA THR A 353 -35.23 0.91 0.63
C THR A 353 -34.20 1.92 0.12
N PHE A 354 -32.94 1.51 -0.02
CA PHE A 354 -31.83 2.44 -0.26
C PHE A 354 -31.09 2.25 -1.58
N LEU A 355 -31.22 1.10 -2.25
CA LEU A 355 -30.42 0.74 -3.43
C LEU A 355 -31.25 0.53 -4.70
N THR A 356 -32.55 0.80 -4.71
CA THR A 356 -33.40 0.61 -5.91
C THR A 356 -32.83 1.27 -7.18
N PRO A 357 -32.38 2.55 -7.17
CA PRO A 357 -31.76 3.16 -8.36
C PRO A 357 -30.49 2.43 -8.81
N LEU A 358 -29.66 2.00 -7.86
CA LEU A 358 -28.45 1.24 -8.15
C LEU A 358 -28.78 -0.11 -8.79
N VAL A 359 -29.81 -0.80 -8.31
CA VAL A 359 -30.24 -2.11 -8.84
C VAL A 359 -30.61 -2.00 -10.32
N ASP A 360 -31.34 -0.95 -10.70
CA ASP A 360 -31.71 -0.70 -12.10
C ASP A 360 -30.46 -0.45 -12.97
N ASP A 361 -29.52 0.36 -12.47
CA ASP A 361 -28.27 0.70 -13.18
C ASP A 361 -27.36 -0.51 -13.38
N VAL A 362 -27.25 -1.41 -12.39
CA VAL A 362 -26.35 -2.58 -12.46
C VAL A 362 -26.99 -3.82 -13.08
N ASN A 363 -28.29 -3.83 -13.35
CA ASN A 363 -29.01 -4.98 -13.89
C ASN A 363 -28.35 -5.59 -15.17
N PRO A 364 -27.86 -4.79 -16.15
CA PRO A 364 -27.13 -5.35 -17.29
C PRO A 364 -25.83 -6.08 -16.91
N LEU A 365 -25.13 -5.59 -15.88
CA LEU A 365 -23.91 -6.21 -15.35
C LEU A 365 -24.24 -7.51 -14.61
N VAL A 366 -25.34 -7.54 -13.85
CA VAL A 366 -25.83 -8.74 -13.16
C VAL A 366 -26.14 -9.85 -14.18
N PHE A 367 -26.84 -9.52 -15.27
CA PHE A 367 -27.13 -10.48 -16.34
C PHE A 367 -25.84 -11.02 -16.98
N ALA A 368 -24.92 -10.12 -17.37
CA ALA A 368 -23.65 -10.52 -17.97
C ALA A 368 -22.80 -11.39 -17.03
N ALA A 369 -22.80 -11.10 -15.73
CA ALA A 369 -22.12 -11.88 -14.70
C ALA A 369 -22.70 -13.29 -14.56
N ASN A 370 -24.04 -13.41 -14.47
CA ASN A 370 -24.73 -14.70 -14.40
C ASN A 370 -24.40 -15.57 -15.64
N THR A 371 -24.45 -14.99 -16.84
CA THR A 371 -24.12 -15.72 -18.08
C THR A 371 -22.66 -16.16 -18.11
N ALA A 372 -21.73 -15.28 -17.72
CA ALA A 372 -20.30 -15.58 -17.74
C ALA A 372 -19.92 -16.69 -16.74
N ILE A 373 -20.48 -16.68 -15.53
CA ILE A 373 -20.24 -17.71 -14.52
C ILE A 373 -20.78 -19.07 -14.99
N ARG A 374 -22.02 -19.10 -15.53
CA ARG A 374 -22.61 -20.33 -16.06
C ARG A 374 -21.76 -20.92 -17.19
N ALA A 375 -21.21 -20.10 -18.07
CA ALA A 375 -20.39 -20.55 -19.20
C ALA A 375 -19.06 -21.21 -18.78
N LEU A 376 -18.51 -20.87 -17.60
CA LEU A 376 -17.27 -21.48 -17.11
C LEU A 376 -17.45 -22.91 -16.56
N ASN A 377 -18.70 -23.33 -16.28
CA ASN A 377 -19.01 -24.64 -15.72
C ASN A 377 -18.19 -24.97 -14.46
N VAL A 378 -18.07 -24.02 -13.52
CA VAL A 378 -17.49 -24.27 -12.21
C VAL A 378 -18.53 -24.98 -11.35
N GLU A 379 -18.13 -26.07 -10.70
CA GLU A 379 -19.01 -26.99 -9.98
C GLU A 379 -18.64 -27.10 -8.49
N PHE A 380 -19.64 -27.42 -7.68
CA PHE A 380 -19.44 -28.08 -6.39
C PHE A 380 -19.28 -29.58 -6.59
N LEU A 381 -18.49 -30.21 -5.72
CA LEU A 381 -18.25 -31.64 -5.72
C LEU A 381 -18.40 -32.18 -4.30
N GLN A 382 -19.16 -33.27 -4.14
CA GLN A 382 -19.27 -34.02 -2.90
C GLN A 382 -19.31 -35.53 -3.19
N PHE A 383 -18.75 -36.32 -2.29
CA PHE A 383 -18.89 -37.78 -2.26
C PHE A 383 -19.94 -38.14 -1.22
N GLY A 384 -20.86 -39.03 -1.55
CA GLY A 384 -21.98 -39.39 -0.69
C GLY A 384 -22.31 -40.88 -0.69
N GLN A 385 -22.93 -41.33 0.41
CA GLN A 385 -23.48 -42.67 0.58
C GLN A 385 -24.89 -42.57 1.18
N MET A 386 -25.81 -43.45 0.79
CA MET A 386 -27.17 -43.45 1.36
C MET A 386 -27.21 -44.10 2.76
N ASP A 387 -26.35 -45.08 3.00
CA ASP A 387 -26.17 -45.75 4.29
C ASP A 387 -24.74 -46.32 4.40
N GLN A 388 -24.42 -46.99 5.51
CA GLN A 388 -23.09 -47.56 5.76
C GLN A 388 -22.66 -48.66 4.77
N THR A 389 -23.60 -49.26 4.04
CA THR A 389 -23.37 -50.37 3.12
C THR A 389 -23.43 -49.97 1.65
N SER A 390 -24.00 -48.82 1.36
CA SER A 390 -24.16 -48.27 0.01
C SER A 390 -22.81 -47.89 -0.59
N PRO A 391 -22.60 -48.03 -1.91
CA PRO A 391 -21.37 -47.58 -2.56
C PRO A 391 -21.23 -46.06 -2.47
N VAL A 392 -19.98 -45.57 -2.45
CA VAL A 392 -19.72 -44.13 -2.56
C VAL A 392 -20.11 -43.65 -3.96
N VAL A 393 -20.84 -42.54 -4.04
CA VAL A 393 -21.29 -41.90 -5.29
C VAL A 393 -20.74 -40.48 -5.35
N LEU A 394 -20.35 -40.05 -6.54
CA LEU A 394 -19.93 -38.67 -6.81
C LEU A 394 -21.12 -37.81 -7.21
N TYR A 395 -21.37 -36.76 -6.44
CA TYR A 395 -22.36 -35.71 -6.71
C TYR A 395 -21.65 -34.46 -7.19
N ARG A 396 -22.11 -33.91 -8.31
CA ARG A 396 -21.61 -32.66 -8.92
C ARG A 396 -22.78 -31.77 -9.28
N LEU A 397 -22.57 -30.47 -9.17
CA LEU A 397 -23.57 -29.48 -9.53
C LEU A 397 -22.88 -28.17 -9.89
N ASN A 398 -23.28 -27.55 -11.00
CA ASN A 398 -22.80 -26.22 -11.35
C ASN A 398 -23.13 -25.24 -10.21
N VAL A 399 -22.15 -24.41 -9.81
CA VAL A 399 -22.32 -23.48 -8.68
C VAL A 399 -23.53 -22.58 -8.89
N LEU A 400 -23.79 -22.14 -10.14
CA LEU A 400 -24.90 -21.26 -10.50
C LEU A 400 -25.87 -21.94 -11.48
N ASP A 401 -26.33 -23.13 -11.10
CA ASP A 401 -27.29 -23.93 -11.89
C ASP A 401 -28.67 -23.25 -11.99
N PRO A 402 -29.23 -23.02 -13.20
CA PRO A 402 -30.54 -22.38 -13.37
C PRO A 402 -31.73 -23.15 -12.77
N SER A 403 -31.60 -24.47 -12.55
CA SER A 403 -32.63 -25.29 -11.91
C SER A 403 -32.68 -25.11 -10.39
N GLN A 404 -31.65 -24.52 -9.78
CA GLN A 404 -31.48 -24.38 -8.33
C GLN A 404 -31.79 -22.94 -7.88
N THR A 405 -33.03 -22.50 -8.13
CA THR A 405 -33.45 -21.12 -7.85
C THR A 405 -33.37 -20.78 -6.35
N GLU A 406 -33.69 -21.74 -5.48
CA GLU A 406 -33.65 -21.57 -4.02
C GLU A 406 -32.22 -21.47 -3.47
N PHE A 407 -31.22 -21.93 -4.21
CA PHE A 407 -29.81 -21.88 -3.80
C PHE A 407 -29.04 -20.70 -4.42
N THR A 408 -29.64 -19.99 -5.38
CA THR A 408 -28.95 -18.94 -6.16
C THR A 408 -28.34 -17.83 -5.29
N TYR A 409 -29.00 -17.44 -4.21
CA TYR A 409 -28.44 -16.48 -3.23
C TYR A 409 -27.16 -16.99 -2.56
N PHE A 410 -27.17 -18.24 -2.08
CA PHE A 410 -26.02 -18.84 -1.43
C PHE A 410 -24.87 -19.08 -2.42
N ALA A 411 -25.19 -19.51 -3.64
CA ALA A 411 -24.23 -19.60 -4.74
C ALA A 411 -23.52 -18.27 -4.96
N TRP A 412 -24.24 -17.15 -4.99
CA TRP A 412 -23.62 -15.84 -5.12
C TRP A 412 -22.74 -15.44 -3.94
N ASN A 413 -23.00 -15.91 -2.71
CA ASN A 413 -22.08 -15.68 -1.60
C ASN A 413 -20.71 -16.36 -1.86
N PHE A 414 -20.71 -17.61 -2.32
CA PHE A 414 -19.49 -18.31 -2.76
C PHE A 414 -18.79 -17.62 -3.94
N LEU A 415 -19.56 -17.10 -4.90
CA LEU A 415 -19.02 -16.44 -6.10
C LEU A 415 -18.50 -15.02 -5.82
N VAL A 416 -19.10 -14.30 -4.87
CA VAL A 416 -18.60 -13.00 -4.41
C VAL A 416 -17.26 -13.18 -3.69
N ASP A 417 -17.10 -14.23 -2.89
CA ASP A 417 -15.78 -14.58 -2.32
C ASP A 417 -14.75 -14.84 -3.41
N TRP A 418 -15.12 -15.56 -4.48
CA TRP A 418 -14.22 -15.78 -5.63
C TRP A 418 -13.90 -14.48 -6.38
N ALA A 419 -14.88 -13.59 -6.58
CA ALA A 419 -14.67 -12.28 -7.19
C ALA A 419 -13.75 -11.38 -6.36
N ARG A 420 -13.80 -11.50 -5.02
CA ARG A 420 -12.94 -10.77 -4.07
C ARG A 420 -11.56 -11.42 -3.88
N GLY A 421 -11.36 -12.65 -4.34
CA GLY A 421 -10.11 -13.40 -4.17
C GLY A 421 -9.99 -14.15 -2.85
N TYR A 422 -11.09 -14.34 -2.11
CA TYR A 422 -11.13 -15.23 -0.94
C TYR A 422 -11.38 -16.69 -1.31
N ARG A 423 -11.80 -16.96 -2.55
CA ARG A 423 -11.87 -18.31 -3.12
C ARG A 423 -11.17 -18.33 -4.46
N GLU A 424 -10.82 -19.51 -4.90
CA GLU A 424 -10.25 -19.78 -6.21
C GLU A 424 -11.16 -20.76 -6.95
N ALA A 425 -10.88 -20.95 -8.24
CA ALA A 425 -11.42 -22.07 -8.99
C ALA A 425 -10.27 -22.80 -9.67
N VAL A 426 -10.35 -24.12 -9.75
CA VAL A 426 -9.28 -24.97 -10.29
C VAL A 426 -9.86 -25.96 -11.29
N SER A 427 -9.28 -26.01 -12.48
CA SER A 427 -9.57 -27.02 -13.50
C SER A 427 -8.63 -28.20 -13.36
N PHE A 428 -9.19 -29.41 -13.21
CA PHE A 428 -8.48 -30.68 -13.23
C PHE A 428 -8.67 -31.30 -14.61
N GLN A 429 -7.58 -31.50 -15.34
CA GLN A 429 -7.59 -32.01 -16.71
C GLN A 429 -6.80 -33.31 -16.77
N GLY A 430 -7.51 -34.44 -16.86
CA GLY A 430 -6.89 -35.76 -16.94
C GLY A 430 -7.05 -36.41 -18.31
N ASP A 431 -6.69 -37.70 -18.36
CA ASP A 431 -6.73 -38.52 -19.58
C ASP A 431 -8.16 -38.90 -20.02
N VAL A 432 -9.14 -38.83 -19.11
CA VAL A 432 -10.53 -39.23 -19.36
C VAL A 432 -11.46 -38.02 -19.43
N GLY A 433 -11.35 -37.11 -18.48
CA GLY A 433 -12.28 -35.99 -18.34
C GLY A 433 -11.66 -34.76 -17.69
N THR A 434 -12.44 -33.68 -17.75
CA THR A 434 -12.10 -32.40 -17.14
C THR A 434 -13.20 -32.00 -16.17
N ILE A 435 -12.82 -31.52 -14.98
CA ILE A 435 -13.74 -30.92 -14.01
C ILE A 435 -13.18 -29.58 -13.54
N SER A 436 -14.06 -28.62 -13.29
CA SER A 436 -13.70 -27.29 -12.79
C SER A 436 -14.37 -27.09 -11.44
N LEU A 437 -13.59 -26.91 -10.38
CA LEU A 437 -14.09 -26.91 -9.01
C LEU A 437 -13.84 -25.57 -8.34
N LEU A 438 -14.84 -25.10 -7.60
CA LEU A 438 -14.65 -23.97 -6.68
C LEU A 438 -13.92 -24.45 -5.42
N THR A 439 -12.96 -23.67 -4.94
CA THR A 439 -12.20 -24.01 -3.74
C THR A 439 -12.92 -23.60 -2.46
N GLU A 440 -12.43 -24.14 -1.35
CA GLU A 440 -12.71 -23.63 -0.02
C GLU A 440 -12.19 -22.20 0.14
N ILE A 441 -12.76 -21.46 1.11
CA ILE A 441 -12.32 -20.13 1.47
C ILE A 441 -10.86 -20.15 1.93
N LEU A 442 -10.08 -19.19 1.42
CA LEU A 442 -8.75 -18.84 1.87
C LEU A 442 -8.90 -17.72 2.90
N LEU A 443 -8.51 -18.01 4.14
CA LEU A 443 -8.61 -17.02 5.21
C LEU A 443 -7.60 -15.90 4.96
N PRO A 444 -8.02 -14.62 5.07
CA PRO A 444 -7.10 -13.51 4.86
C PRO A 444 -5.99 -13.54 5.91
N HIS A 445 -4.75 -13.36 5.44
CA HIS A 445 -3.61 -13.15 6.33
C HIS A 445 -3.64 -11.72 6.84
N ASN A 446 -3.72 -11.54 8.16
CA ASN A 446 -3.74 -10.23 8.80
C ASN A 446 -2.34 -9.90 9.32
N ASP A 447 -1.63 -9.04 8.59
CA ASP A 447 -0.34 -8.48 9.03
C ASP A 447 -0.54 -7.20 9.84
N PRO A 448 0.12 -7.03 11.00
CA PRO A 448 0.11 -5.76 11.69
C PRO A 448 0.88 -4.71 10.87
N VAL A 449 0.42 -3.46 10.92
CA VAL A 449 1.15 -2.34 10.29
C VAL A 449 2.53 -2.22 10.92
N ASN A 450 3.56 -2.24 10.08
CA ASN A 450 4.94 -2.05 10.52
C ASN A 450 5.17 -0.58 10.92
N LEU A 451 5.12 -0.30 12.22
CA LEU A 451 5.34 1.04 12.75
C LEU A 451 6.75 1.60 12.44
N GLY A 452 7.73 0.73 12.14
CA GLY A 452 9.07 1.14 11.73
C GLY A 452 9.13 1.78 10.33
N GLU A 453 8.13 1.52 9.49
CA GLU A 453 8.02 2.15 8.16
C GLU A 453 7.45 3.56 8.23
N ASN A 454 6.83 3.95 9.35
CA ASN A 454 6.29 5.29 9.53
C ASN A 454 7.44 6.31 9.66
N PRO A 455 7.66 7.21 8.68
CA PRO A 455 8.77 8.16 8.70
C PRO A 455 8.45 9.37 9.60
N ALA A 456 7.99 9.13 10.83
CA ALA A 456 7.64 10.18 11.79
C ALA A 456 8.86 10.92 12.34
N SER A 457 10.07 10.35 12.23
CA SER A 457 11.31 10.93 12.76
C SER A 457 11.56 12.35 12.26
N MET A 458 11.30 12.61 10.98
CA MET A 458 11.46 13.96 10.42
C MET A 458 10.41 14.92 10.97
N ALA A 459 9.14 14.51 11.03
CA ALA A 459 8.06 15.35 11.55
C ALA A 459 8.28 15.71 13.03
N ILE A 460 8.70 14.74 13.86
CA ILE A 460 9.04 14.95 15.28
C ILE A 460 10.25 15.89 15.41
N TYR A 461 11.29 15.70 14.59
CA TYR A 461 12.45 16.60 14.59
C TYR A 461 12.08 18.04 14.24
N LEU A 462 11.28 18.24 13.19
CA LEU A 462 10.79 19.56 12.79
C LEU A 462 9.90 20.18 13.88
N GLN A 463 9.00 19.41 14.47
CA GLN A 463 8.13 19.87 15.56
C GLN A 463 8.93 20.34 16.78
N ASN A 464 9.91 19.54 17.23
CA ASN A 464 10.77 19.90 18.35
C ASN A 464 11.62 21.14 18.05
N THR A 465 12.07 21.29 16.80
CA THR A 465 12.79 22.48 16.34
C THR A 465 11.90 23.73 16.40
N VAL A 466 10.67 23.66 15.89
CA VAL A 466 9.69 24.75 15.97
C VAL A 466 9.40 25.12 17.42
N MET A 467 9.22 24.12 18.29
CA MET A 467 8.99 24.32 19.73
C MET A 467 10.18 25.02 20.40
N PHE A 468 11.41 24.57 20.15
CA PHE A 468 12.62 25.19 20.67
C PHE A 468 12.72 26.66 20.27
N ILE A 469 12.50 26.97 18.98
CA ILE A 469 12.59 28.34 18.46
C ILE A 469 11.52 29.22 19.10
N THR A 470 10.29 28.71 19.23
CA THR A 470 9.20 29.43 19.88
C THR A 470 9.53 29.74 21.35
N CYS A 471 10.05 28.76 22.10
CA CYS A 471 10.49 28.98 23.47
C CYS A 471 11.61 30.01 23.57
N MET A 472 12.61 29.97 22.67
CA MET A 472 13.70 30.95 22.64
C MET A 472 13.19 32.35 22.30
N MET A 473 12.24 32.50 21.38
CA MET A 473 11.62 33.79 21.08
C MET A 473 10.88 34.36 22.29
N ILE A 474 10.21 33.52 23.10
CA ILE A 474 9.58 33.94 24.35
C ILE A 474 10.64 34.39 25.37
N VAL A 475 11.75 33.66 25.51
CA VAL A 475 12.87 34.04 26.39
C VAL A 475 13.46 35.38 25.97
N ILE A 476 13.72 35.60 24.68
CA ILE A 476 14.23 36.87 24.17
C ILE A 476 13.22 37.99 24.43
N ALA A 477 11.93 37.79 24.12
CA ALA A 477 10.90 38.80 24.35
C ALA A 477 10.78 39.18 25.84
N THR A 478 10.83 38.20 26.75
CA THR A 478 10.81 38.46 28.20
C THR A 478 12.05 39.21 28.67
N LEU A 479 13.24 38.87 28.14
CA LEU A 479 14.47 39.63 28.40
C LEU A 479 14.33 41.08 27.93
N LEU A 480 13.81 41.33 26.72
CA LEU A 480 13.60 42.69 26.22
C LEU A 480 12.69 43.49 27.15
N LEU A 481 11.58 42.91 27.64
CA LEU A 481 10.69 43.56 28.61
C LEU A 481 11.43 43.93 29.92
N VAL A 482 12.29 43.04 30.44
CA VAL A 482 13.11 43.34 31.62
C VAL A 482 14.02 44.53 31.33
N TYR A 483 14.66 44.59 30.16
CA TYR A 483 15.54 45.71 29.79
C TYR A 483 14.80 47.03 29.53
N VAL A 484 13.54 46.98 29.09
CA VAL A 484 12.67 48.18 29.04
C VAL A 484 12.44 48.74 30.45
N VAL A 485 12.15 47.88 31.43
CA VAL A 485 11.97 48.27 32.83
C VAL A 485 13.27 48.81 33.43
N VAL A 486 14.39 48.10 33.21
CA VAL A 486 15.71 48.51 33.69
C VAL A 486 16.18 49.82 33.06
N GLY A 487 15.85 50.06 31.79
CA GLY A 487 16.07 51.31 31.07
C GLY A 487 15.09 52.43 31.46
N ARG A 488 14.17 52.19 32.40
CA ARG A 488 13.12 53.13 32.85
C ARG A 488 12.26 53.67 31.70
N GLY A 489 12.05 52.87 30.66
CA GLY A 489 11.30 53.27 29.47
C GLY A 489 12.07 54.14 28.47
N HIS A 490 13.34 54.49 28.74
CA HIS A 490 14.21 55.20 27.79
C HIS A 490 14.82 54.21 26.78
N VAL A 491 14.01 53.75 25.83
CA VAL A 491 14.40 52.79 24.78
C VAL A 491 13.89 53.26 23.42
N GLU A 492 14.55 52.84 22.34
CA GLU A 492 14.06 53.08 20.98
C GLU A 492 13.00 52.03 20.63
N THR A 493 11.72 52.39 20.73
CA THR A 493 10.60 51.45 20.58
C THR A 493 10.50 50.87 19.16
N PHE A 494 10.94 51.59 18.13
CA PHE A 494 10.96 51.07 16.77
C PHE A 494 11.91 49.90 16.58
N ASN A 495 13.02 49.85 17.33
CA ASN A 495 13.97 48.73 17.26
C ASN A 495 13.37 47.44 17.84
N LEU A 496 12.32 47.52 18.65
CA LEU A 496 11.60 46.35 19.16
C LEU A 496 10.92 45.55 18.02
N LEU A 497 10.49 46.23 16.95
CA LEU A 497 9.88 45.59 15.77
C LEU A 497 10.90 44.77 14.96
N GLU A 498 12.19 45.01 15.17
CA GLU A 498 13.30 44.31 14.51
C GLU A 498 13.70 43.01 15.25
N ILE A 499 12.94 42.57 16.26
CA ILE A 499 13.18 41.31 16.97
C ILE A 499 13.23 40.11 16.01
N GLN A 500 12.38 40.09 14.99
CA GLN A 500 12.33 39.01 13.99
C GLN A 500 13.56 39.04 13.07
N ARG A 501 13.98 40.23 12.63
CA ARG A 501 15.01 40.40 11.59
C ARG A 501 16.42 40.44 12.14
N VAL A 502 16.59 40.91 13.37
CA VAL A 502 17.89 41.07 14.02
C VAL A 502 17.99 40.14 15.22
N GLY A 503 17.06 40.23 16.17
CA GLY A 503 17.11 39.47 17.42
C GLY A 503 17.16 37.96 17.21
N ALA A 504 16.19 37.41 16.48
CA ALA A 504 16.12 35.98 16.23
C ALA A 504 17.36 35.44 15.49
N ILE A 505 17.89 36.19 14.51
CA ILE A 505 19.08 35.77 13.76
C ILE A 505 20.30 35.72 14.68
N VAL A 506 20.45 36.68 15.58
CA VAL A 506 21.57 36.76 16.51
C VAL A 506 21.49 35.69 17.60
N TRP A 507 20.31 35.45 18.17
CA TRP A 507 20.14 34.56 19.32
C TRP A 507 19.87 33.10 18.97
N ILE A 508 19.21 32.83 17.85
CA ILE A 508 18.78 31.49 17.44
C ILE A 508 19.65 30.97 16.27
N GLY A 509 20.01 31.88 15.35
CA GLY A 509 20.83 31.55 14.19
C GLY A 509 20.03 31.25 12.93
N ARG A 510 20.65 31.54 11.78
CA ARG A 510 20.04 31.41 10.44
C ARG A 510 19.59 29.97 10.13
N THR A 511 20.37 28.97 10.52
CA THR A 511 20.11 27.56 10.18
C THR A 511 18.81 27.05 10.80
N LEU A 512 18.59 27.32 12.09
CA LEU A 512 17.37 26.89 12.79
C LEU A 512 16.14 27.65 12.27
N LEU A 513 16.28 28.96 12.01
CA LEU A 513 15.21 29.76 11.39
C LEU A 513 14.91 29.30 9.95
N PHE A 514 15.91 28.81 9.22
CA PHE A 514 15.70 28.22 7.91
C PHE A 514 14.86 26.94 8.03
N VAL A 515 15.19 26.05 8.96
CA VAL A 515 14.40 24.83 9.24
C VAL A 515 12.96 25.17 9.66
N LEU A 516 12.76 26.19 10.49
CA LEU A 516 11.43 26.69 10.86
C LEU A 516 10.62 27.12 9.62
N SER A 517 11.23 27.96 8.79
CA SER A 517 10.57 28.44 7.57
C SER A 517 10.30 27.31 6.59
N LEU A 518 11.21 26.34 6.47
CA LEU A 518 11.06 25.14 5.64
C LEU A 518 9.88 24.29 6.12
N THR A 519 9.72 24.16 7.44
CA THR A 519 8.59 23.46 8.05
C THR A 519 7.27 24.14 7.68
N ALA A 520 7.21 25.48 7.76
CA ALA A 520 6.03 26.24 7.37
C ALA A 520 5.69 26.09 5.87
N VAL A 521 6.71 26.17 5.00
CA VAL A 521 6.54 25.95 3.55
C VAL A 521 6.05 24.52 3.28
N ALA A 522 6.60 23.52 3.96
CA ALA A 522 6.18 22.13 3.84
C ALA A 522 4.73 21.92 4.29
N LEU A 523 4.31 22.51 5.42
CA LEU A 523 2.92 22.47 5.90
C LEU A 523 1.95 23.11 4.89
N LEU A 524 2.28 24.30 4.38
CA LEU A 524 1.48 25.00 3.35
C LEU A 524 1.49 24.32 1.97
N SER A 525 2.36 23.33 1.79
CA SER A 525 2.47 22.52 0.57
C SER A 525 1.93 21.10 0.74
N THR A 526 1.32 20.79 1.89
CA THR A 526 0.81 19.45 2.24
C THR A 526 -0.68 19.52 2.59
N CYS A 527 -1.45 18.55 2.13
CA CYS A 527 -2.86 18.36 2.49
C CYS A 527 -2.98 17.55 3.80
N PRO A 528 -3.72 18.03 4.82
CA PRO A 528 -4.00 17.25 6.03
C PRO A 528 -5.09 16.20 5.73
N LEU A 529 -4.68 14.95 5.54
CA LEU A 529 -5.59 13.83 5.36
C LEU A 529 -5.79 13.10 6.70
N GLN A 530 -7.02 13.03 7.19
CA GLN A 530 -7.36 12.34 8.43
C GLN A 530 -8.33 11.19 8.17
N LEU A 531 -8.14 10.08 8.87
CA LEU A 531 -9.12 8.99 8.91
C LEU A 531 -10.17 9.34 9.97
N VAL A 532 -11.41 9.51 9.54
CA VAL A 532 -12.54 9.85 10.39
C VAL A 532 -13.48 8.64 10.45
N PHE A 533 -14.10 8.44 11.61
CA PHE A 533 -15.13 7.44 11.83
C PHE A 533 -16.38 8.13 12.35
N ASP A 534 -17.50 7.98 11.66
CA ASP A 534 -18.79 8.60 12.01
C ASP A 534 -19.67 7.70 12.92
N GLY A 535 -19.15 6.54 13.33
CA GLY A 535 -19.90 5.54 14.09
C GLY A 535 -20.31 4.33 13.26
N SER A 536 -20.38 4.46 11.92
CA SER A 536 -20.79 3.39 11.01
C SER A 536 -19.76 3.11 9.91
N ILE A 537 -19.16 4.14 9.32
CA ILE A 537 -18.17 4.03 8.26
C ILE A 537 -16.89 4.80 8.59
N SER A 538 -15.77 4.28 8.10
CA SER A 538 -14.49 4.97 8.15
C SER A 538 -14.19 5.57 6.77
N TYR A 539 -13.83 6.85 6.72
CA TYR A 539 -13.49 7.54 5.49
C TYR A 539 -12.37 8.55 5.70
N PHE A 540 -11.66 8.86 4.61
CA PHE A 540 -10.66 9.92 4.64
C PHE A 540 -11.32 11.28 4.41
N GLN A 541 -11.01 12.23 5.29
CA GLN A 541 -11.47 13.60 5.18
C GLN A 541 -10.28 14.55 5.14
N VAL A 542 -10.37 15.56 4.27
CA VAL A 542 -9.47 16.71 4.30
C VAL A 542 -10.02 17.72 5.30
N VAL A 543 -9.29 17.93 6.39
CA VAL A 543 -9.70 18.89 7.42
C VAL A 543 -9.29 20.29 6.98
N GLN A 544 -10.28 21.19 6.85
CA GLN A 544 -10.01 22.59 6.58
C GLN A 544 -9.45 23.26 7.83
N ASP A 545 -8.21 23.72 7.76
CA ASP A 545 -7.62 24.47 8.86
C ASP A 545 -8.31 25.84 9.01
N PRO A 546 -8.57 26.29 10.25
CA PRO A 546 -9.09 27.63 10.48
C PRO A 546 -8.22 28.71 9.83
N TRP A 547 -8.84 29.78 9.33
CA TRP A 547 -8.17 30.85 8.59
C TRP A 547 -6.94 31.41 9.34
N TYR A 548 -7.01 31.54 10.67
CA TYR A 548 -5.93 32.08 11.49
C TYR A 548 -4.68 31.20 11.50
N LYS A 549 -4.81 29.87 11.38
CA LYS A 549 -3.65 28.97 11.27
C LYS A 549 -2.93 29.14 9.94
N THR A 550 -3.68 29.41 8.88
CA THR A 550 -3.10 29.70 7.55
C THR A 550 -2.31 31.00 7.59
N PHE A 551 -2.85 32.06 8.20
CA PHE A 551 -2.12 33.32 8.39
C PHE A 551 -0.88 33.17 9.28
N LEU A 552 -0.97 32.35 10.33
CA LEU A 552 0.16 32.03 11.20
C LEU A 552 1.25 31.28 10.41
N ALA A 553 0.90 30.22 9.68
CA ALA A 553 1.84 29.47 8.86
C ALA A 553 2.47 30.34 7.76
N ALA A 554 1.69 31.21 7.12
CA ALA A 554 2.22 32.19 6.17
C ALA A 554 3.18 33.20 6.84
N ASN A 555 2.92 33.59 8.08
CA ASN A 555 3.82 34.43 8.86
C ASN A 555 5.15 33.70 9.14
N GLU A 556 5.11 32.40 9.44
CA GLU A 556 6.33 31.60 9.62
C GLU A 556 7.18 31.50 8.34
N VAL A 557 6.59 31.65 7.14
CA VAL A 557 7.38 31.75 5.90
C VAL A 557 8.20 33.05 5.84
N THR A 558 7.78 34.11 6.52
CA THR A 558 8.51 35.40 6.50
C THR A 558 9.88 35.32 7.18
N TRP A 559 10.14 34.31 8.01
CA TRP A 559 11.48 33.99 8.50
C TRP A 559 12.46 33.70 7.36
N LEU A 560 12.01 33.01 6.31
CA LEU A 560 12.83 32.81 5.11
C LEU A 560 13.14 34.15 4.45
N ALA A 561 12.15 35.04 4.33
CA ALA A 561 12.35 36.38 3.78
C ALA A 561 13.34 37.20 4.62
N ALA A 562 13.31 37.07 5.95
CA ALA A 562 14.27 37.70 6.84
C ALA A 562 15.70 37.18 6.61
N ILE A 563 15.89 35.86 6.47
CA ILE A 563 17.20 35.26 6.17
C ILE A 563 17.72 35.70 4.80
N VAL A 564 16.87 35.68 3.77
CA VAL A 564 17.27 36.09 2.41
C VAL A 564 17.62 37.58 2.39
N ASN A 565 16.89 38.41 3.13
CA ASN A 565 17.25 39.83 3.32
C ASN A 565 18.59 39.96 4.04
N ASP A 566 18.79 39.19 5.09
CA ASP A 566 19.97 39.25 5.94
C ASP A 566 21.28 38.90 5.21
N ILE A 567 21.25 37.84 4.40
CA ILE A 567 22.36 37.50 3.51
C ILE A 567 22.55 38.61 2.46
N ALA A 568 21.47 39.17 1.95
CA ALA A 568 21.52 40.21 0.93
C ALA A 568 22.04 41.56 1.40
N MET A 569 21.98 41.83 2.72
CA MET A 569 22.43 43.10 3.30
C MET A 569 23.90 43.40 2.98
N ALA A 570 24.72 42.38 2.70
CA ALA A 570 26.08 42.57 2.21
C ALA A 570 26.15 43.44 0.93
N TRP A 571 25.12 43.35 0.07
CA TRP A 571 25.00 44.13 -1.16
C TRP A 571 23.97 45.25 -1.07
N THR A 572 22.85 45.03 -0.38
CA THR A 572 21.75 46.01 -0.36
C THR A 572 21.96 47.12 0.67
N GLN A 573 22.76 46.90 1.72
CA GLN A 573 23.23 47.91 2.68
C GLN A 573 22.10 48.85 3.17
N GLU A 574 22.25 50.17 3.04
CA GLU A 574 21.28 51.14 3.53
C GLU A 574 19.91 51.06 2.84
N TYR A 575 19.83 50.48 1.64
CA TYR A 575 18.55 50.26 0.98
C TYR A 575 17.68 49.23 1.71
N THR A 576 18.27 48.32 2.49
CA THR A 576 17.51 47.27 3.19
C THR A 576 16.43 47.85 4.10
N THR A 577 16.71 48.92 4.84
CA THR A 577 15.73 49.57 5.72
C THR A 577 14.49 50.04 4.98
N CYS A 578 14.63 50.51 3.74
CA CYS A 578 13.52 51.08 2.98
C CYS A 578 12.50 50.03 2.53
N TYR A 579 12.95 48.80 2.25
CA TYR A 579 12.09 47.78 1.63
C TYR A 579 11.85 46.54 2.49
N ALA A 580 12.64 46.32 3.54
CA ALA A 580 12.61 45.08 4.31
C ALA A 580 11.23 44.78 4.91
N THR A 581 10.59 45.78 5.53
CA THR A 581 9.22 45.66 6.09
C THR A 581 8.19 45.36 5.02
N LEU A 582 8.22 46.12 3.92
CA LEU A 582 7.33 45.91 2.79
C LEU A 582 7.50 44.50 2.19
N ASN A 583 8.73 44.02 2.03
CA ASN A 583 9.01 42.68 1.51
C ASN A 583 8.34 41.59 2.36
N SER A 584 8.45 41.64 3.70
CA SER A 584 7.83 40.63 4.54
C SER A 584 6.31 40.70 4.52
N VAL A 585 5.72 41.91 4.46
CA VAL A 585 4.26 42.08 4.31
C VAL A 585 3.79 41.51 2.96
N VAL A 586 4.52 41.77 1.87
CA VAL A 586 4.22 41.23 0.54
C VAL A 586 4.32 39.71 0.55
N VAL A 587 5.39 39.12 1.10
CA VAL A 587 5.52 37.66 1.22
C VAL A 587 4.37 37.07 2.03
N TRP A 588 4.07 37.65 3.19
CA TRP A 588 3.01 37.17 4.08
C TRP A 588 1.65 37.16 3.39
N LEU A 589 1.25 38.29 2.79
CA LEU A 589 -0.01 38.42 2.10
C LEU A 589 -0.07 37.57 0.83
N ALA A 590 1.02 37.48 0.06
CA ALA A 590 1.09 36.67 -1.15
C ALA A 590 0.94 35.17 -0.82
N VAL A 591 1.67 34.67 0.19
CA VAL A 591 1.60 33.26 0.60
C VAL A 591 0.24 32.91 1.21
N ALA A 592 -0.33 33.79 2.04
CA ALA A 592 -1.68 33.61 2.58
C ALA A 592 -2.73 33.59 1.45
N SER A 593 -2.70 34.58 0.56
CA SER A 593 -3.63 34.70 -0.57
C SER A 593 -3.52 33.50 -1.51
N LEU A 594 -2.29 33.07 -1.80
CA LEU A 594 -2.03 31.89 -2.62
C LEU A 594 -2.65 30.64 -1.96
N THR A 595 -2.60 30.52 -0.63
CA THR A 595 -3.15 29.36 0.10
C THR A 595 -4.67 29.33 0.08
N PHE A 596 -5.33 30.48 0.18
CA PHE A 596 -6.79 30.57 0.02
C PHE A 596 -7.25 30.42 -1.43
N ALA A 597 -6.52 30.97 -2.40
CA ALA A 597 -6.90 30.94 -3.81
C ALA A 597 -6.76 29.54 -4.41
N THR A 598 -5.77 28.77 -3.98
CA THR A 598 -5.51 27.42 -4.48
C THR A 598 -5.17 26.48 -3.31
N PRO A 599 -6.18 25.96 -2.59
CA PRO A 599 -5.96 24.99 -1.52
C PRO A 599 -5.36 23.70 -2.09
N ILE A 600 -4.50 23.06 -1.28
CA ILE A 600 -3.83 21.82 -1.68
C ILE A 600 -4.76 20.63 -1.44
N ASN A 601 -4.97 19.83 -2.49
CA ASN A 601 -5.72 18.59 -2.43
C ASN A 601 -4.78 17.38 -2.48
N HIS A 602 -5.25 16.26 -1.94
CA HIS A 602 -4.60 14.96 -2.09
C HIS A 602 -5.02 14.31 -3.42
N SER A 603 -4.21 13.39 -3.91
CA SER A 603 -4.57 12.52 -5.04
C SER A 603 -4.04 11.13 -4.81
N MET A 604 -4.84 10.11 -5.15
CA MET A 604 -4.46 8.72 -5.08
C MET A 604 -4.49 8.13 -6.48
N THR A 605 -3.38 7.55 -6.92
CA THR A 605 -3.31 6.78 -8.16
C THR A 605 -3.16 5.32 -7.79
N ILE A 606 -4.14 4.50 -8.17
CA ILE A 606 -4.10 3.04 -8.03
C ILE A 606 -3.68 2.47 -9.38
N ASP A 607 -2.45 1.99 -9.46
CA ASP A 607 -1.88 1.33 -10.63
C ASP A 607 -1.04 0.16 -10.14
N LYS A 608 -1.71 -1.00 -9.95
CA LYS A 608 -1.06 -2.18 -9.41
C LYS A 608 -0.16 -2.81 -10.47
N GLN A 609 1.14 -2.59 -10.34
CA GLN A 609 2.17 -3.20 -11.17
C GLN A 609 2.86 -4.30 -10.37
N CYS A 610 2.94 -5.51 -10.92
CA CYS A 610 3.60 -6.64 -10.28
C CYS A 610 4.64 -7.23 -11.22
N HIS A 611 5.77 -7.62 -10.67
CA HIS A 611 6.77 -8.40 -11.39
C HIS A 611 7.18 -9.62 -10.57
N ILE A 612 7.61 -10.67 -11.28
CA ILE A 612 8.06 -11.91 -10.69
C ILE A 612 9.54 -11.73 -10.33
N ALA A 613 9.86 -11.64 -9.04
CA ALA A 613 11.23 -11.55 -8.57
C ALA A 613 11.93 -12.92 -8.66
N GLN A 614 11.19 -13.99 -8.35
CA GLN A 614 11.64 -15.37 -8.53
C GLN A 614 10.48 -16.22 -9.05
N MET A 615 10.68 -16.87 -10.19
CA MET A 615 9.67 -17.70 -10.84
C MET A 615 9.11 -18.74 -9.88
N ASP A 616 7.78 -18.75 -9.75
CA ASP A 616 7.03 -19.70 -8.92
C ASP A 616 7.44 -19.70 -7.43
N MET A 617 7.98 -18.58 -6.93
CA MET A 617 8.41 -18.41 -5.53
C MET A 617 8.07 -17.03 -4.96
N GLN A 618 8.39 -15.92 -5.63
CA GLN A 618 8.20 -14.58 -5.07
C GLN A 618 7.70 -13.58 -6.12
N VAL A 619 6.65 -12.83 -5.76
CA VAL A 619 6.10 -11.71 -6.53
C VAL A 619 6.30 -10.41 -5.75
N VAL A 620 6.67 -9.34 -6.47
CA VAL A 620 6.83 -8.00 -5.91
C VAL A 620 5.90 -7.04 -6.65
N CYS A 621 5.07 -6.33 -5.90
CA CYS A 621 4.03 -5.46 -6.41
C CYS A 621 4.13 -4.04 -5.85
N THR A 622 3.78 -3.06 -6.69
CA THR A 622 3.56 -1.66 -6.32
C THR A 622 2.09 -1.35 -6.60
N SER A 623 1.29 -1.08 -5.57
CA SER A 623 -0.17 -0.93 -5.73
C SER A 623 -0.62 0.48 -6.10
N GLY A 624 0.15 1.51 -5.72
CA GLY A 624 -0.22 2.88 -6.03
C GLY A 624 0.58 3.92 -5.27
N THR A 625 0.28 5.18 -5.57
CA THR A 625 0.92 6.34 -4.96
C THR A 625 -0.13 7.31 -4.42
N LEU A 626 0.00 7.65 -3.13
CA LEU A 626 -0.80 8.68 -2.46
C LEU A 626 0.03 9.97 -2.38
N VAL A 627 -0.39 10.97 -3.13
CA VAL A 627 0.24 12.30 -3.11
C VAL A 627 -0.49 13.17 -2.10
N VAL A 628 0.17 13.48 -0.98
CA VAL A 628 -0.31 14.44 0.02
C VAL A 628 0.44 15.77 -0.06
N GLY A 629 1.67 15.77 -0.58
CA GLY A 629 2.51 16.95 -0.68
C GLY A 629 2.91 17.32 -2.11
N HIS A 630 2.95 18.62 -2.39
CA HIS A 630 3.16 19.17 -3.73
C HIS A 630 4.47 19.95 -3.84
N LYS A 631 5.47 19.34 -4.50
CA LYS A 631 6.78 19.97 -4.76
C LYS A 631 6.67 21.27 -5.55
N PHE A 632 5.73 21.36 -6.48
CA PHE A 632 5.51 22.58 -7.25
C PHE A 632 5.12 23.76 -6.34
N ARG A 633 4.18 23.53 -5.41
CA ARG A 633 3.75 24.53 -4.43
C ARG A 633 4.91 25.00 -3.56
N PHE A 634 5.68 24.05 -3.08
CA PHE A 634 6.87 24.30 -2.29
C PHE A 634 7.84 25.26 -3.02
N MET A 635 8.12 25.00 -4.30
CA MET A 635 8.99 25.83 -5.13
C MET A 635 8.39 27.21 -5.43
N VAL A 636 7.07 27.31 -5.63
CA VAL A 636 6.39 28.60 -5.83
C VAL A 636 6.53 29.49 -4.61
N ILE A 637 6.34 28.96 -3.39
CA ILE A 637 6.49 29.75 -2.16
C ILE A 637 7.93 30.24 -2.00
N PHE A 638 8.93 29.40 -2.28
CA PHE A 638 10.34 29.81 -2.30
C PHE A 638 10.58 30.90 -3.35
N GLY A 639 10.01 30.74 -4.55
CA GLY A 639 10.04 31.72 -5.63
C GLY A 639 9.41 33.06 -5.25
N ILE A 640 8.30 33.06 -4.50
CA ILE A 640 7.66 34.28 -3.98
C ILE A 640 8.63 35.03 -3.06
N VAL A 641 9.31 34.34 -2.15
CA VAL A 641 10.22 34.97 -1.18
C VAL A 641 11.42 35.63 -1.88
N VAL A 642 12.01 34.97 -2.87
CA VAL A 642 13.14 35.51 -3.63
C VAL A 642 12.67 36.61 -4.60
N GLY A 643 11.57 36.38 -5.30
CA GLY A 643 10.99 37.30 -6.29
C GLY A 643 10.48 38.60 -5.66
N SER A 644 9.78 38.52 -4.53
CA SER A 644 9.29 39.70 -3.80
C SER A 644 10.45 40.59 -3.36
N LYS A 645 11.56 40.00 -2.90
CA LYS A 645 12.75 40.75 -2.52
C LYS A 645 13.32 41.50 -3.72
N ILE A 646 13.52 40.83 -4.85
CA ILE A 646 14.07 41.46 -6.07
C ILE A 646 13.17 42.63 -6.49
N MET A 647 11.86 42.40 -6.54
CA MET A 647 10.87 43.42 -6.89
C MET A 647 10.93 44.61 -5.93
N CYS A 648 10.92 44.37 -4.61
CA CYS A 648 10.99 45.41 -3.60
C CYS A 648 12.30 46.20 -3.65
N TYR A 649 13.44 45.52 -3.84
CA TYR A 649 14.76 46.16 -3.94
C TYR A 649 14.90 47.02 -5.20
N VAL A 650 14.53 46.48 -6.37
CA VAL A 650 14.56 47.21 -7.64
C VAL A 650 13.60 48.40 -7.58
N GLY A 651 12.39 48.20 -7.06
CA GLY A 651 11.42 49.29 -6.87
C GLY A 651 11.98 50.40 -5.98
N THR A 652 12.71 50.05 -4.92
CA THR A 652 13.33 51.01 -4.01
C THR A 652 14.46 51.79 -4.68
N ILE A 653 15.31 51.13 -5.48
CA ILE A 653 16.37 51.82 -6.24
C ILE A 653 15.79 52.79 -7.27
N LEU A 654 14.70 52.40 -7.93
CA LEU A 654 14.08 53.22 -8.98
C LEU A 654 13.26 54.40 -8.43
N LEU A 655 12.62 54.22 -7.26
CA LEU A 655 11.67 55.20 -6.71
C LEU A 655 12.26 56.10 -5.63
N LEU A 656 13.30 55.65 -4.91
CA LEU A 656 13.89 56.41 -3.81
C LEU A 656 15.29 56.94 -4.15
N PRO A 657 15.63 58.16 -3.70
CA PRO A 657 17.00 58.66 -3.80
C PRO A 657 17.94 57.81 -2.96
N LYS A 658 19.24 57.83 -3.32
CA LYS A 658 20.28 57.08 -2.61
C LYS A 658 20.25 57.40 -1.11
N PRO A 659 20.04 56.41 -0.23
CA PRO A 659 19.99 56.63 1.21
C PRO A 659 21.35 57.09 1.74
N ARG A 660 21.31 57.84 2.85
CA ARG A 660 22.53 58.34 3.50
C ARG A 660 23.31 57.17 4.11
N PRO A 661 24.66 57.15 3.98
CA PRO A 661 25.48 56.09 4.57
C PRO A 661 25.26 55.97 6.07
N SER A 662 25.23 54.73 6.58
CA SER A 662 25.15 54.50 8.03
C SER A 662 26.44 54.96 8.70
N LYS A 663 26.32 55.80 9.74
CA LYS A 663 27.44 56.28 10.56
C LYS A 663 27.96 55.24 11.55
N VAL A 664 27.31 54.08 11.65
CA VAL A 664 27.65 53.06 12.64
C VAL A 664 28.65 52.07 12.05
N THR A 665 29.92 52.15 12.47
CA THR A 665 31.04 51.35 11.93
C THR A 665 31.68 50.38 12.94
N SER A 666 31.09 50.20 14.12
CA SER A 666 31.63 49.36 15.20
C SER A 666 31.51 47.84 14.96
N LEU A 667 32.55 47.08 15.32
CA LEU A 667 32.59 45.60 15.30
C LEU A 667 31.51 44.95 16.19
N PHE A 668 31.10 45.62 17.28
CA PHE A 668 30.10 45.11 18.21
C PHE A 668 28.68 45.17 17.65
N VAL A 669 28.46 45.89 16.55
CA VAL A 669 27.15 46.08 15.92
C VAL A 669 26.98 45.12 14.75
N TYR A 670 26.02 44.21 14.88
CA TYR A 670 25.62 43.29 13.83
C TYR A 670 25.17 44.04 12.57
N ALA A 671 25.42 43.49 11.38
CA ALA A 671 25.05 44.12 10.11
C ALA A 671 23.56 44.50 10.03
N GLY A 672 22.67 43.64 10.55
CA GLY A 672 21.24 43.96 10.68
C GLY A 672 20.97 45.13 11.60
N ALA A 673 21.64 45.21 12.76
CA ALA A 673 21.52 46.37 13.65
C ALA A 673 22.07 47.66 13.00
N ARG A 674 23.15 47.57 12.23
CA ARG A 674 23.76 48.72 11.53
C ARG A 674 22.82 49.35 10.49
N TYR A 675 22.06 48.53 9.77
CA TYR A 675 21.22 49.00 8.66
C TYR A 675 19.73 49.09 8.99
N LEU A 676 19.21 48.32 9.95
CA LEU A 676 17.77 48.27 10.30
C LEU A 676 17.41 49.08 11.54
N PHE A 677 18.34 49.34 12.47
CA PHE A 677 18.00 50.12 13.66
C PHE A 677 17.83 51.60 13.36
N THR A 678 16.89 52.20 14.07
CA THR A 678 16.77 53.65 14.15
C THR A 678 17.83 54.17 15.12
N THR A 679 18.91 54.74 14.59
CA THR A 679 20.09 55.15 15.38
C THR A 679 20.27 56.67 15.49
N SER A 680 19.58 57.46 14.67
CA SER A 680 19.88 58.89 14.48
C SER A 680 19.74 59.76 15.74
N LYS A 681 18.82 59.42 16.65
CA LYS A 681 18.63 60.15 17.92
C LYS A 681 19.66 59.79 18.99
N TRP A 682 20.35 58.67 18.82
CA TRP A 682 21.21 58.04 19.83
C TRP A 682 22.70 58.19 19.51
N ILE A 683 23.05 58.83 18.40
CA ILE A 683 24.44 59.10 18.00
C ILE A 683 24.76 60.58 18.28
N GLN A 684 25.83 60.82 19.04
CA GLN A 684 26.34 62.16 19.33
C GLN A 684 27.86 62.17 19.15
N GLY A 685 28.37 62.99 18.23
CA GLY A 685 29.78 62.92 17.82
C GLY A 685 30.10 61.54 17.25
N ASP A 686 31.17 60.92 17.73
CA ASP A 686 31.65 59.59 17.32
C ASP A 686 31.22 58.47 18.29
N ILE A 687 30.24 58.74 19.17
CA ILE A 687 29.73 57.76 20.16
C ILE A 687 28.27 57.45 19.86
N TYR A 688 27.96 56.15 19.75
CA TYR A 688 26.60 55.63 19.71
C TYR A 688 26.17 55.16 21.10
N TYR A 689 25.21 55.87 21.69
CA TYR A 689 24.57 55.49 22.95
C TYR A 689 23.47 54.46 22.66
N MET A 690 23.84 53.21 22.43
CA MET A 690 22.87 52.14 22.15
C MET A 690 22.02 51.87 23.39
N ASP A 691 20.70 52.01 23.29
CA ASP A 691 19.82 51.67 24.41
C ASP A 691 19.95 50.17 24.75
N ARG A 692 19.80 49.84 26.04
CA ARG A 692 20.10 48.48 26.52
C ARG A 692 19.16 47.41 25.97
N MET A 693 17.96 47.78 25.51
CA MET A 693 17.03 46.85 24.85
C MET A 693 17.51 46.55 23.42
N SER A 694 17.86 47.58 22.63
CA SER A 694 18.49 47.42 21.32
C SER A 694 19.83 46.67 21.41
N ALA A 695 20.59 46.86 22.50
CA ALA A 695 21.81 46.10 22.78
C ALA A 695 21.51 44.59 22.89
N VAL A 696 20.45 44.20 23.59
CA VAL A 696 20.02 42.79 23.66
C VAL A 696 19.59 42.27 22.30
N ILE A 697 18.81 43.02 21.50
CA ILE A 697 18.45 42.62 20.13
C ILE A 697 19.70 42.42 19.27
N ASN A 698 20.72 43.25 19.45
CA ASN A 698 22.04 43.13 18.81
C ASN A 698 22.94 42.03 19.42
N GLY A 699 22.49 41.33 20.47
CA GLY A 699 23.21 40.22 21.11
C GLY A 699 24.22 40.63 22.17
N ILE A 700 24.06 41.81 22.79
CA ILE A 700 24.89 42.31 23.87
C ILE A 700 24.08 42.36 25.17
N LEU A 701 24.44 41.53 26.15
CA LEU A 701 23.86 41.59 27.49
C LEU A 701 24.64 42.58 28.34
N THR A 702 23.95 43.49 29.03
CA THR A 702 24.59 44.56 29.80
C THR A 702 24.20 44.50 31.26
N VAL A 703 25.18 44.63 32.15
CA VAL A 703 24.98 44.77 33.60
C VAL A 703 25.74 46.00 34.08
N ARG A 704 25.01 46.96 34.66
CA ARG A 704 25.61 48.16 35.25
C ARG A 704 25.91 47.92 36.72
N TRP A 705 27.14 48.15 37.11
CA TRP A 705 27.57 48.19 38.51
C TRP A 705 28.29 49.51 38.78
N ARG A 706 27.66 50.40 39.57
CA ARG A 706 28.16 51.77 39.83
C ARG A 706 28.43 52.54 38.52
N ASN A 707 29.67 52.99 38.30
CA ASN A 707 30.11 53.75 37.12
C ASN A 707 30.73 52.86 36.03
N VAL A 708 30.49 51.55 36.07
CA VAL A 708 31.00 50.59 35.08
C VAL A 708 29.84 49.78 34.49
N MET A 709 29.82 49.64 33.17
CA MET A 709 28.93 48.73 32.46
C MET A 709 29.72 47.54 31.94
N TYR A 710 29.38 46.35 32.42
CA TYR A 710 29.88 45.09 31.89
C TYR A 710 28.96 44.62 30.77
N ALA A 711 29.53 44.32 29.61
CA ALA A 711 28.80 43.89 28.44
C ALA A 711 29.32 42.53 27.96
N LEU A 712 28.42 41.56 27.73
CA LEU A 712 28.73 40.27 27.12
C LEU A 712 28.17 40.27 25.70
N ASP A 713 29.04 40.26 24.70
CA ASP A 713 28.65 40.05 23.31
C ASP A 713 28.53 38.55 23.03
N VAL A 714 27.31 38.07 22.84
CA VAL A 714 26.98 36.66 22.58
C VAL A 714 27.46 36.23 21.19
N LYS A 715 27.60 37.16 20.23
CA LYS A 715 28.07 36.89 18.87
C LYS A 715 29.57 36.58 18.87
N LEU A 716 30.34 37.35 19.64
CA LEU A 716 31.80 37.21 19.75
C LEU A 716 32.22 36.32 20.93
N TRP A 717 31.28 35.96 21.81
CA TRP A 717 31.50 35.28 23.08
C TRP A 717 32.58 35.95 23.94
N LYS A 718 32.55 37.29 23.98
CA LYS A 718 33.52 38.13 24.70
C LYS A 718 32.82 39.07 25.66
N THR A 719 33.41 39.24 26.84
CA THR A 719 33.03 40.28 27.78
C THR A 719 33.91 41.50 27.61
N PHE A 720 33.31 42.68 27.67
CA PHE A 720 34.03 43.95 27.67
C PHE A 720 33.48 44.87 28.75
N ARG A 721 34.34 45.80 29.17
CA ARG A 721 34.06 46.77 30.23
C ARG A 721 34.02 48.15 29.62
N VAL A 722 32.98 48.90 29.93
CA VAL A 722 32.84 50.30 29.53
C VAL A 722 32.70 51.16 30.78
N ASP A 723 33.63 52.10 30.94
CA ASP A 723 33.58 53.07 32.04
C ASP A 723 32.61 54.21 31.66
N LEU A 724 31.60 54.44 32.50
CA LEU A 724 30.58 55.46 32.29
C LEU A 724 31.08 56.79 32.89
N LEU A 725 31.20 57.82 32.06
CA LEU A 725 31.59 59.17 32.49
C LEU A 725 30.48 59.82 33.33
N ASP A 726 30.84 60.52 34.41
CA ASP A 726 29.89 61.23 35.29
C ASP A 726 29.27 62.48 34.62
N GLU A 727 29.99 63.07 33.65
CA GLU A 727 29.50 64.18 32.82
C GLU A 727 29.04 63.67 31.44
N THR A 728 27.74 63.83 31.16
CA THR A 728 27.20 63.55 29.83
C THR A 728 27.63 64.66 28.86
N PRO A 729 28.05 64.36 27.62
CA PRO A 729 28.37 65.38 26.60
C PRO A 729 27.12 66.15 26.11
N PHE A 730 25.94 65.82 26.64
CA PHE A 730 24.69 66.52 26.42
C PHE A 730 24.54 67.68 27.41
N PRO A 731 24.16 68.90 26.96
CA PRO A 731 23.71 69.96 27.84
C PRO A 731 22.58 69.43 28.76
N PRO A 732 22.52 69.84 30.05
CA PRO A 732 21.50 69.33 30.98
C PRO A 732 20.04 69.63 30.54
N SER A 733 19.83 70.52 29.57
CA SER A 733 18.54 70.82 28.92
C SER A 733 18.20 69.93 27.72
N HIS A 734 19.11 69.04 27.28
CA HIS A 734 18.93 68.21 26.10
C HIS A 734 18.12 66.95 26.42
N GLU A 735 17.09 66.65 25.62
CA GLU A 735 16.12 65.56 25.85
C GLU A 735 16.78 64.17 26.07
N MET A 736 17.94 63.94 25.47
CA MET A 736 18.69 62.67 25.54
C MET A 736 19.65 62.54 26.73
N ALA A 737 19.84 63.58 27.56
CA ALA A 737 20.84 63.55 28.64
C ALA A 737 20.57 62.44 29.68
N THR A 738 19.30 62.22 30.02
CA THR A 738 18.89 61.15 30.97
C THR A 738 18.97 59.77 30.34
N ALA A 739 18.58 59.65 29.06
CA ALA A 739 18.61 58.39 28.32
C ALA A 739 20.04 57.90 28.07
N ALA A 740 20.95 58.79 27.72
CA ALA A 740 22.37 58.48 27.46
C ALA A 740 23.10 57.91 28.69
N ARG A 741 22.71 58.31 29.92
CA ARG A 741 23.26 57.75 31.18
C ARG A 741 22.88 56.30 31.42
N LEU A 742 21.81 55.83 30.79
CA LEU A 742 21.27 54.47 30.93
C LEU A 742 21.64 53.57 29.74
N ALA A 743 22.13 54.15 28.66
CA ALA A 743 22.55 53.46 27.43
C ALA A 743 23.98 52.90 27.52
N LEU A 744 24.30 51.99 26.60
CA LEU A 744 25.65 51.47 26.36
C LEU A 744 26.36 52.39 25.35
N PRO A 745 27.43 53.12 25.74
CA PRO A 745 28.19 53.91 24.78
C PRO A 745 29.13 52.99 23.97
N LEU A 746 29.04 53.07 22.65
CA LEU A 746 29.89 52.36 21.69
C LEU A 746 30.62 53.39 20.83
N ASN A 747 31.94 53.28 20.73
CA ASN A 747 32.74 54.13 19.86
C ASN A 747 32.56 53.69 18.40
N LEU A 748 32.35 54.64 17.49
CA LEU A 748 32.08 54.37 16.08
C LEU A 748 33.36 54.08 15.28
N ASP A 749 34.54 54.47 15.79
CA ASP A 749 35.85 54.32 15.11
C ASP A 749 36.70 53.13 15.61
N GLU A 750 36.22 52.35 16.58
CA GLU A 750 36.90 51.11 17.01
C GLU A 750 36.60 49.98 16.01
N ILE A 751 37.57 49.72 15.13
CA ILE A 751 37.64 48.56 14.22
C ILE A 751 38.07 47.31 14.99
#